data_AF-A0A9E5JTE8-F1
#
_entry.id   AF-A0A9E5JTE8-F1
#
_cell.length_a   1.000
_cell.length_b   1.000
_cell.length_c   1.000
_cell.angle_alpha   90.00
_cell.angle_beta   90.00
_cell.angle_gamma   90.00
#
_symmetry.space_group_name_H-M   'P 1'
#
loop_
_entity.id
_entity.type
_entity.pdbx_description
1 polymer ?
#
loop_
_entity_poly.entity_id
_entity_poly.type
_entity_poly.pdbx_seq_one_letter_code
_entity_poly.pdbx_strand_id
1 'polypeptide(L)'
;MSQSSPEKRSCDFLICRHQKEDTYALYRVDPEAEELLTSVSLSAGVSFDCHWRMAQIGGYLLQWSPLCKPHGIEGYQFNLVAFDPDSSNPLQGPAIESGFWEKTKFWGKYRSTYSSNLDEGQYLDLTPMTSFVLSMIPAKGRGTFELWSFDPQGVLDFKSDPLPASYSPQNGFPLIKSGHTLIPIGNYVLDLLPEPNHYRLWSFDPQLETPLSLPAVQQGRWDKVDKDSELTAIGSHVLEWNAAKGHYRLWGFNPEHADVLTGPVREGKLPSTIGAGSVLTGYQTRVPVQSELATTPGTMDFMRSKIKHVVYYMLESRSFDNVCGWLYEQGDQGCHYLGSQEPFEGASIEDFNYDGDQKVFVSKYKNGQLSAEWNLVALDQDPFHDTTDNLQQMFSEESGYWDRAKPDMGGFILNNANAQVMQTFSPEQLPVLNGLARHFGVSDRWFCSMPGGTDVNRAFSLTGSAFNMLGTWEGGSIYTNWPESSHRQSLWKTLWSHGITDWKIYNSVLWENEVFTYQLYLKGQVPSVDTNPTQFLSSIDQFKQDARHGNLPAFSYLEPAWIAPKGATSYHPGGDLVPGERELNEIYEAIKSGPGWENTLLVITFDKNGGIYDHVVPPYAQKPWPNDLNNGFAYDLMGPRVPTVMVSPWIKQQSVVRAEGEIPFDSTSFAATLLEWFGVPRPMWGLGDRINIAPTFEAVLQADQPREGAPTLTPPYDKSFPPMK
;
A
#
# COMPACT_ATOMS: atom_id res chain seq x y z
N MET A 1 2.09 42.37 9.74
CA MET A 1 3.31 41.53 9.77
C MET A 1 2.90 40.20 9.17
N SER A 2 3.32 39.91 7.93
CA SER A 2 3.01 38.64 7.29
C SER A 2 3.77 37.55 8.02
N GLN A 3 3.06 36.61 8.63
CA GLN A 3 3.67 35.34 9.01
C GLN A 3 3.98 34.64 7.69
N SER A 4 5.28 34.52 7.38
CA SER A 4 5.75 33.61 6.34
C SER A 4 5.28 32.21 6.74
N SER A 5 4.50 31.57 5.88
CA SER A 5 4.28 30.13 5.99
C SER A 5 5.64 29.44 6.05
N PRO A 6 5.85 28.45 6.93
CA PRO A 6 7.09 27.68 6.93
C PRO A 6 7.35 27.11 5.54
N GLU A 7 8.58 27.27 5.03
CA GLU A 7 9.00 26.69 3.76
C GLU A 7 8.85 25.17 3.83
N LYS A 8 7.83 24.63 3.14
CA LYS A 8 7.64 23.19 2.98
C LYS A 8 8.83 22.65 2.18
N ARG A 9 9.78 21.98 2.83
CA ARG A 9 10.98 21.48 2.15
C ARG A 9 10.57 20.38 1.16
N SER A 10 10.50 20.71 -0.13
CA SER A 10 10.17 19.74 -1.19
C SER A 10 11.11 18.53 -1.17
N CYS A 11 10.55 17.35 -1.42
CA CYS A 11 11.26 16.08 -1.59
C CYS A 11 11.59 15.76 -3.05
N ASP A 12 11.24 16.65 -3.98
CA ASP A 12 11.44 16.47 -5.41
C ASP A 12 12.73 17.15 -5.87
N PHE A 13 13.50 16.42 -6.66
CA PHE A 13 14.79 16.84 -7.18
C PHE A 13 14.92 16.56 -8.67
N LEU A 14 15.76 17.34 -9.32
CA LEU A 14 16.08 17.22 -10.72
C LEU A 14 17.60 17.21 -10.89
N ILE A 15 18.11 16.08 -11.37
CA ILE A 15 19.51 15.90 -11.70
C ILE A 15 19.68 16.30 -13.17
N CYS A 16 20.53 17.29 -13.44
CA CYS A 16 20.86 17.74 -14.79
C CYS A 16 22.30 17.34 -15.12
N ARG A 17 22.47 16.42 -16.09
CA ARG A 17 23.78 15.99 -16.61
C ARG A 17 23.97 16.47 -18.04
N HIS A 18 25.20 16.50 -18.52
CA HIS A 18 25.50 16.78 -19.92
C HIS A 18 25.94 15.50 -20.65
N GLN A 19 25.58 15.35 -21.93
CA GLN A 19 25.89 14.14 -22.72
C GLN A 19 27.35 14.02 -23.15
N LYS A 20 28.15 15.09 -23.02
CA LYS A 20 29.54 15.15 -23.50
C LYS A 20 30.53 15.65 -22.46
N GLU A 21 30.06 16.00 -21.27
CA GLU A 21 30.87 16.58 -20.20
C GLU A 21 30.49 15.92 -18.89
N ASP A 22 31.49 15.59 -18.06
CA ASP A 22 31.27 14.89 -16.79
C ASP A 22 30.70 15.80 -15.69
N THR A 23 30.21 16.98 -16.05
CA THR A 23 29.60 17.94 -15.11
C THR A 23 28.13 17.62 -14.88
N TYR A 24 27.66 17.88 -13.66
CA TYR A 24 26.24 17.83 -13.35
C TYR A 24 25.83 18.96 -12.40
N ALA A 25 24.54 19.28 -12.42
CA ALA A 25 23.88 20.18 -11.49
C ALA A 25 22.70 19.45 -10.83
N LEU A 26 22.35 19.89 -9.61
CA LEU A 26 21.21 19.40 -8.87
C LEU A 26 20.28 20.57 -8.55
N TYR A 27 18.98 20.36 -8.75
CA TYR A 27 17.94 21.33 -8.43
C TYR A 27 16.91 20.71 -7.50
N ARG A 28 16.49 21.45 -6.49
CA ARG A 28 15.25 21.18 -5.76
C ARG A 28 14.09 21.72 -6.58
N VAL A 29 13.04 20.92 -6.70
CA VAL A 29 11.83 21.24 -7.48
C VAL A 29 10.70 21.54 -6.51
N ASP A 30 10.19 22.76 -6.49
CA ASP A 30 9.11 23.14 -5.59
C ASP A 30 8.04 23.96 -6.33
N PRO A 31 6.87 23.37 -6.65
CA PRO A 31 5.78 24.07 -7.33
C PRO A 31 5.21 25.26 -6.55
N GLU A 32 5.42 25.33 -5.24
CA GLU A 32 4.89 26.39 -4.36
C GLU A 32 5.92 27.48 -4.05
N ALA A 33 7.21 27.24 -4.30
CA ALA A 33 8.28 28.22 -4.09
C ALA A 33 8.27 29.34 -5.15
N GLU A 34 8.91 30.48 -4.83
CA GLU A 34 9.07 31.60 -5.77
C GLU A 34 9.73 31.16 -7.08
N GLU A 35 10.83 30.43 -6.99
CA GLU A 35 11.50 29.77 -8.12
C GLU A 35 11.20 28.26 -8.11
N LEU A 36 10.74 27.71 -9.24
CA LEU A 36 10.47 26.27 -9.33
C LEU A 36 11.75 25.43 -9.11
N LEU A 37 12.87 25.87 -9.67
CA LEU A 37 14.13 25.13 -9.69
C LEU A 37 15.19 25.87 -8.88
N THR A 38 15.36 25.50 -7.62
CA THR A 38 16.38 26.08 -6.75
C THR A 38 17.66 25.23 -6.79
N SER A 39 18.80 25.82 -7.13
CA SER A 39 20.08 25.09 -7.22
C SER A 39 20.53 24.55 -5.85
N VAL A 40 20.93 23.28 -5.81
CA VAL A 40 21.57 22.67 -4.65
C VAL A 40 23.09 22.80 -4.80
N SER A 41 23.75 23.31 -3.75
CA SER A 41 25.20 23.52 -3.76
C SER A 41 25.95 22.19 -3.75
N LEU A 42 26.90 22.03 -4.67
CA LEU A 42 27.76 20.85 -4.78
C LEU A 42 29.22 21.20 -4.43
N SER A 43 30.00 20.20 -4.04
CA SER A 43 31.45 20.37 -3.85
C SER A 43 32.14 20.81 -5.14
N ALA A 44 33.22 21.59 -5.02
CA ALA A 44 34.03 21.97 -6.17
C ALA A 44 34.65 20.72 -6.84
N GLY A 45 34.52 20.61 -8.15
CA GLY A 45 35.12 19.51 -8.93
C GLY A 45 34.37 18.18 -8.87
N VAL A 46 33.12 18.15 -8.39
CA VAL A 46 32.28 16.96 -8.57
C VAL A 46 32.14 16.62 -10.06
N SER A 47 32.22 15.33 -10.36
CA SER A 47 32.06 14.82 -11.72
C SER A 47 31.27 13.52 -11.73
N PHE A 48 30.66 13.20 -12.85
CA PHE A 48 29.99 11.94 -13.12
C PHE A 48 30.15 11.62 -14.61
N ASP A 49 30.64 10.42 -14.94
CA ASP A 49 30.90 10.02 -16.34
C ASP A 49 29.64 10.21 -17.20
N CYS A 50 29.74 11.09 -18.20
CA CYS A 50 28.60 11.47 -19.03
C CYS A 50 27.99 10.32 -19.83
N HIS A 51 28.75 9.24 -20.06
CA HIS A 51 28.28 8.06 -20.79
C HIS A 51 27.49 7.10 -19.92
N TRP A 52 27.61 7.20 -18.59
CA TRP A 52 26.83 6.40 -17.69
C TRP A 52 25.37 6.86 -17.68
N ARG A 53 24.47 5.90 -17.51
CA ARG A 53 23.05 6.13 -17.35
C ARG A 53 22.67 5.98 -15.89
N MET A 54 21.55 6.58 -15.54
CA MET A 54 20.99 6.47 -14.20
C MET A 54 19.48 6.59 -14.22
N ALA A 55 18.84 6.00 -13.23
CA ALA A 55 17.43 6.20 -12.96
C ALA A 55 17.14 5.92 -11.48
N GLN A 56 16.09 6.54 -10.94
CA GLN A 56 15.60 6.22 -9.60
C GLN A 56 14.93 4.85 -9.61
N ILE A 57 15.24 4.01 -8.62
CA ILE A 57 14.49 2.80 -8.31
C ILE A 57 14.29 2.68 -6.81
N GLY A 58 13.02 2.65 -6.39
CA GLY A 58 12.65 2.83 -4.98
C GLY A 58 13.37 4.01 -4.32
N GLY A 59 14.07 3.76 -3.21
CA GLY A 59 14.86 4.74 -2.47
C GLY A 59 16.29 4.96 -2.98
N TYR A 60 16.64 4.46 -4.17
CA TYR A 60 18.02 4.38 -4.65
C TYR A 60 18.19 4.98 -6.03
N LEU A 61 19.44 5.32 -6.37
CA LEU A 61 19.84 5.67 -7.72
C LEU A 61 20.64 4.50 -8.30
N LEU A 62 20.07 3.86 -9.32
CA LEU A 62 20.76 2.82 -10.08
C LEU A 62 21.54 3.49 -11.21
N GLN A 63 22.82 3.18 -11.33
CA GLN A 63 23.73 3.73 -12.31
C GLN A 63 24.39 2.60 -13.09
N TRP A 64 24.57 2.74 -14.40
CA TRP A 64 25.23 1.72 -15.20
C TRP A 64 26.01 2.30 -16.38
N SER A 65 27.12 1.64 -16.71
CA SER A 65 27.99 2.01 -17.82
C SER A 65 27.37 1.66 -19.18
N PRO A 66 27.87 2.24 -20.27
CA PRO A 66 27.75 1.63 -21.59
C PRO A 66 28.38 0.23 -21.64
N LEU A 67 28.18 -0.48 -22.74
CA LEU A 67 28.84 -1.75 -22.99
C LEU A 67 30.37 -1.60 -22.86
N CYS A 68 30.95 -2.35 -21.95
CA CYS A 68 32.37 -2.40 -21.70
C CYS A 68 32.87 -3.85 -21.74
N LYS A 69 34.19 -4.04 -21.73
CA LYS A 69 34.81 -5.36 -21.88
C LYS A 69 35.92 -5.63 -20.84
N PRO A 70 35.63 -5.55 -19.53
CA PRO A 70 36.62 -5.89 -18.52
C PRO A 70 37.02 -7.37 -18.69
N HIS A 71 38.34 -7.62 -18.74
CA HIS A 71 38.91 -8.97 -18.86
C HIS A 71 38.40 -9.80 -20.05
N GLY A 72 37.95 -9.16 -21.13
CA GLY A 72 37.50 -9.84 -22.35
C GLY A 72 36.03 -10.28 -22.35
N ILE A 73 35.27 -10.04 -21.27
CA ILE A 73 33.84 -10.37 -21.16
C ILE A 73 33.02 -9.11 -21.42
N GLU A 74 32.05 -9.19 -22.33
CA GLU A 74 31.17 -8.07 -22.66
C GLU A 74 30.05 -7.91 -21.65
N GLY A 75 29.79 -6.68 -21.20
CA GLY A 75 28.76 -6.40 -20.21
C GLY A 75 28.74 -4.94 -19.74
N TYR A 76 28.13 -4.71 -18.59
CA TYR A 76 27.86 -3.38 -18.05
C TYR A 76 28.30 -3.33 -16.59
N GLN A 77 29.09 -2.32 -16.23
CA GLN A 77 29.32 -2.01 -14.82
C GLN A 77 28.06 -1.36 -14.24
N PHE A 78 27.77 -1.61 -12.98
CA PHE A 78 26.67 -0.96 -12.28
C PHE A 78 27.07 -0.52 -10.88
N ASN A 79 26.41 0.54 -10.39
CA ASN A 79 26.44 0.99 -9.01
C ASN A 79 25.01 1.25 -8.54
N LEU A 80 24.68 0.82 -7.33
CA LEU A 80 23.48 1.19 -6.61
C LEU A 80 23.90 2.09 -5.44
N VAL A 81 23.43 3.34 -5.44
CA VAL A 81 23.76 4.31 -4.39
C VAL A 81 22.50 4.82 -3.70
N ALA A 82 22.59 5.03 -2.39
CA ALA A 82 21.58 5.81 -1.68
C ALA A 82 21.75 7.29 -2.07
N PHE A 83 20.70 7.91 -2.58
CA PHE A 83 20.76 9.32 -2.94
C PHE A 83 20.52 10.18 -1.69
N ASP A 84 21.50 11.00 -1.35
CA ASP A 84 21.41 11.97 -0.29
C ASP A 84 21.51 13.38 -0.90
N PRO A 85 20.41 14.14 -0.98
CA PRO A 85 20.43 15.49 -1.56
C PRO A 85 21.19 16.51 -0.69
N ASP A 86 21.40 16.21 0.59
CA ASP A 86 22.15 17.09 1.51
C ASP A 86 23.66 16.74 1.47
N SER A 87 24.05 15.68 0.76
CA SER A 87 25.45 15.34 0.48
C SER A 87 26.10 16.36 -0.46
N SER A 88 27.38 16.62 -0.26
CA SER A 88 28.17 17.48 -1.14
C SER A 88 28.53 16.83 -2.49
N ASN A 89 28.31 15.51 -2.65
CA ASN A 89 28.43 14.77 -3.91
C ASN A 89 27.35 13.66 -4.02
N PRO A 90 26.09 14.02 -4.30
CA PRO A 90 24.95 13.09 -4.23
C PRO A 90 25.01 11.91 -5.21
N LEU A 91 25.75 12.03 -6.31
CA LEU A 91 25.85 10.98 -7.34
C LEU A 91 26.97 9.97 -7.08
N GLN A 92 27.90 10.24 -6.17
CA GLN A 92 29.01 9.33 -5.81
C GLN A 92 29.10 9.06 -4.32
N GLY A 93 27.95 8.90 -3.66
CA GLY A 93 27.91 8.36 -2.29
C GLY A 93 28.48 6.94 -2.21
N PRO A 94 28.66 6.40 -0.99
CA PRO A 94 29.04 5.00 -0.81
C PRO A 94 28.09 4.08 -1.57
N ALA A 95 28.65 3.21 -2.41
CA ALA A 95 27.86 2.20 -3.10
C ALA A 95 27.25 1.25 -2.07
N ILE A 96 25.92 1.10 -2.11
CA ILE A 96 25.20 0.02 -1.45
C ILE A 96 25.61 -1.29 -2.12
N GLU A 97 25.67 -1.25 -3.45
CA GLU A 97 26.14 -2.35 -4.26
C GLU A 97 26.86 -1.85 -5.51
N SER A 98 27.83 -2.62 -5.99
CA SER A 98 28.48 -2.35 -7.28
C SER A 98 28.95 -3.67 -7.89
N GLY A 99 28.90 -3.77 -9.21
CA GLY A 99 29.28 -5.00 -9.87
C GLY A 99 29.35 -4.90 -11.38
N PHE A 100 29.27 -6.05 -12.02
CA PHE A 100 29.33 -6.20 -13.47
C PHE A 100 28.29 -7.21 -13.92
N TRP A 101 27.37 -6.77 -14.79
CA TRP A 101 26.41 -7.65 -15.45
C TRP A 101 26.96 -8.05 -16.82
N GLU A 102 27.13 -9.35 -17.05
CA GLU A 102 27.43 -9.87 -18.38
C GLU A 102 26.30 -9.52 -19.36
N LYS A 103 26.65 -9.21 -20.61
CA LYS A 103 25.66 -8.91 -21.66
C LYS A 103 24.64 -10.05 -21.81
N THR A 104 25.07 -11.29 -21.64
CA THR A 104 24.23 -12.50 -21.70
C THR A 104 23.08 -12.48 -20.69
N LYS A 105 23.19 -11.77 -19.56
CA LYS A 105 22.11 -11.66 -18.56
C LYS A 105 20.83 -11.09 -19.16
N PHE A 106 20.94 -9.98 -19.90
CA PHE A 106 19.81 -9.26 -20.48
C PHE A 106 19.54 -9.67 -21.95
N TRP A 107 20.48 -10.35 -22.60
CA TRP A 107 20.42 -10.64 -24.04
C TRP A 107 20.41 -12.13 -24.39
N GLY A 108 20.75 -13.03 -23.46
CA GLY A 108 21.14 -14.42 -23.76
C GLY A 108 20.01 -15.47 -23.73
N LYS A 109 18.80 -15.13 -23.28
CA LYS A 109 17.79 -16.15 -22.92
C LYS A 109 16.88 -16.64 -24.05
N TYR A 110 16.79 -15.98 -25.20
CA TYR A 110 15.75 -16.34 -26.18
C TYR A 110 16.17 -16.31 -27.65
N ARG A 111 17.02 -15.36 -28.10
CA ARG A 111 17.50 -15.29 -29.49
C ARG A 111 18.91 -14.74 -29.55
N SER A 112 19.79 -15.39 -30.33
CA SER A 112 21.20 -14.99 -30.47
C SER A 112 21.41 -13.74 -31.33
N THR A 113 20.41 -13.30 -32.10
CA THR A 113 20.45 -12.06 -32.91
C THR A 113 19.06 -11.41 -32.99
N TYR A 114 18.91 -10.20 -32.44
CA TYR A 114 17.66 -9.42 -32.48
C TYR A 114 17.60 -8.44 -33.65
N SER A 115 18.75 -8.03 -34.20
CA SER A 115 18.82 -7.22 -35.41
C SER A 115 20.14 -7.37 -36.18
N SER A 116 20.24 -6.66 -37.31
CA SER A 116 21.47 -6.46 -38.09
C SER A 116 22.21 -5.16 -37.72
N ASN A 117 21.78 -4.48 -36.65
CA ASN A 117 22.38 -3.23 -36.16
C ASN A 117 23.63 -3.52 -35.32
N LEU A 118 24.75 -2.93 -35.71
CA LEU A 118 26.04 -3.09 -35.02
C LEU A 118 26.08 -2.38 -33.65
N ASP A 119 25.19 -1.40 -33.42
CA ASP A 119 25.08 -0.65 -32.16
C ASP A 119 24.14 -1.34 -31.14
N GLU A 120 23.56 -2.50 -31.49
CA GLU A 120 22.60 -3.21 -30.66
C GLU A 120 23.25 -3.78 -29.38
N GLY A 121 22.74 -3.32 -28.23
CA GLY A 121 23.30 -3.63 -26.92
C GLY A 121 24.59 -2.88 -26.60
N GLN A 122 24.86 -1.75 -27.28
CA GLN A 122 25.85 -0.79 -26.79
C GLN A 122 25.39 -0.09 -25.51
N TYR A 123 24.08 0.12 -25.38
CA TYR A 123 23.45 0.63 -24.18
C TYR A 123 22.39 -0.34 -23.68
N LEU A 124 22.27 -0.42 -22.35
CA LEU A 124 21.20 -1.11 -21.67
C LEU A 124 20.06 -0.12 -21.38
N ASP A 125 18.87 -0.38 -21.91
CA ASP A 125 17.67 0.43 -21.72
C ASP A 125 16.85 -0.11 -20.54
N LEU A 126 17.11 0.43 -19.35
CA LEU A 126 16.38 0.08 -18.12
C LEU A 126 15.38 1.20 -17.79
N THR A 127 14.11 0.84 -17.68
CA THR A 127 13.04 1.74 -17.23
C THR A 127 12.51 1.27 -15.88
N PRO A 128 12.88 1.95 -14.76
CA PRO A 128 12.36 1.60 -13.45
C PRO A 128 10.86 1.84 -13.33
N MET A 129 10.17 0.93 -12.64
CA MET A 129 8.75 0.95 -12.37
C MET A 129 8.55 0.68 -10.87
N THR A 130 8.70 1.72 -10.03
CA THR A 130 8.67 1.62 -8.56
C THR A 130 9.71 0.62 -8.00
N SER A 131 9.35 -0.66 -7.80
CA SER A 131 10.23 -1.76 -7.34
C SER A 131 10.59 -2.79 -8.42
N PHE A 132 10.37 -2.47 -9.69
CA PHE A 132 10.74 -3.32 -10.83
C PHE A 132 11.58 -2.54 -11.85
N VAL A 133 12.24 -3.26 -12.75
CA VAL A 133 12.92 -2.68 -13.91
C VAL A 133 12.45 -3.37 -15.18
N LEU A 134 11.87 -2.58 -16.09
CA LEU A 134 11.61 -3.02 -17.45
C LEU A 134 12.89 -2.88 -18.28
N SER A 135 13.49 -4.00 -18.66
CA SER A 135 14.61 -4.04 -19.59
C SER A 135 14.08 -4.12 -21.01
N MET A 136 14.30 -3.06 -21.79
CA MET A 136 13.89 -2.99 -23.19
C MET A 136 15.01 -3.52 -24.10
N ILE A 137 14.63 -4.44 -24.99
CA ILE A 137 15.50 -4.99 -26.03
C ILE A 137 14.98 -4.45 -27.38
N PRO A 138 15.63 -3.43 -27.95
CA PRO A 138 15.13 -2.76 -29.14
C PRO A 138 15.23 -3.68 -30.36
N ALA A 139 14.10 -4.07 -30.95
CA ALA A 139 14.06 -4.75 -32.24
C ALA A 139 13.14 -4.00 -33.23
N LYS A 140 13.54 -3.99 -34.52
CA LYS A 140 12.96 -3.14 -35.58
C LYS A 140 11.45 -3.36 -35.83
N GLY A 141 10.90 -4.52 -35.45
CA GLY A 141 9.48 -4.85 -35.66
C GLY A 141 8.63 -4.95 -34.39
N ARG A 142 9.25 -5.22 -33.23
CA ARG A 142 8.58 -5.49 -31.95
C ARG A 142 9.50 -5.07 -30.81
N GLY A 143 9.07 -4.20 -29.91
CA GLY A 143 9.80 -3.96 -28.67
C GLY A 143 9.79 -5.23 -27.84
N THR A 144 10.95 -5.87 -27.68
CA THR A 144 11.09 -7.03 -26.79
C THR A 144 11.41 -6.49 -25.40
N PHE A 145 10.93 -7.15 -24.35
CA PHE A 145 11.21 -6.74 -22.99
C PHE A 145 11.40 -7.95 -22.07
N GLU A 146 12.04 -7.70 -20.95
CA GLU A 146 12.06 -8.59 -19.80
C GLU A 146 11.85 -7.74 -18.54
N LEU A 147 10.99 -8.19 -17.63
CA LEU A 147 10.75 -7.49 -16.36
C LEU A 147 11.64 -8.10 -15.28
N TRP A 148 12.34 -7.26 -14.54
CA TRP A 148 13.25 -7.66 -13.47
C TRP A 148 12.74 -7.16 -12.13
N SER A 149 12.83 -8.01 -11.11
CA SER A 149 12.51 -7.62 -9.73
C SER A 149 13.70 -6.92 -9.11
N PHE A 150 13.49 -5.77 -8.48
CA PHE A 150 14.55 -5.03 -7.80
C PHE A 150 14.71 -5.50 -6.34
N ASP A 151 15.92 -5.84 -5.95
CA ASP A 151 16.25 -6.20 -4.59
C ASP A 151 17.57 -5.54 -4.21
N PRO A 152 17.59 -4.48 -3.38
CA PRO A 152 18.82 -3.78 -3.03
C PRO A 152 19.83 -4.63 -2.24
N GLN A 153 19.45 -5.84 -1.82
CA GLN A 153 20.32 -6.82 -1.16
C GLN A 153 20.26 -8.18 -1.86
N GLY A 154 19.89 -8.20 -3.14
CA GLY A 154 19.78 -9.42 -3.93
C GLY A 154 21.12 -10.14 -4.09
N VAL A 155 21.08 -11.47 -4.11
CA VAL A 155 22.26 -12.31 -4.34
C VAL A 155 21.97 -13.31 -5.46
N LEU A 156 22.84 -13.36 -6.47
CA LEU A 156 22.84 -14.34 -7.57
C LEU A 156 24.21 -15.03 -7.63
N ASP A 157 24.25 -16.36 -7.54
CA ASP A 157 25.49 -17.16 -7.59
C ASP A 157 26.59 -16.64 -6.65
N PHE A 158 26.23 -16.32 -5.41
CA PHE A 158 27.10 -15.75 -4.36
C PHE A 158 27.65 -14.34 -4.65
N LYS A 159 27.15 -13.67 -5.69
CA LYS A 159 27.45 -12.27 -6.00
C LYS A 159 26.24 -11.42 -5.69
N SER A 160 26.47 -10.24 -5.10
CA SER A 160 25.42 -9.24 -4.98
C SER A 160 24.95 -8.84 -6.38
N ASP A 161 23.64 -8.72 -6.56
CA ASP A 161 23.03 -8.23 -7.78
C ASP A 161 21.66 -7.58 -7.45
N PRO A 162 21.44 -6.29 -7.78
CA PRO A 162 20.18 -5.64 -7.42
C PRO A 162 19.03 -6.03 -8.35
N LEU A 163 19.32 -6.79 -9.41
CA LEU A 163 18.36 -7.39 -10.34
C LEU A 163 18.64 -8.89 -10.45
N PRO A 164 18.50 -9.66 -9.37
CA PRO A 164 19.06 -11.02 -9.27
C PRO A 164 18.35 -12.02 -10.18
N ALA A 165 17.06 -11.81 -10.47
CA ALA A 165 16.29 -12.68 -11.33
C ALA A 165 15.26 -11.91 -12.16
N SER A 166 14.93 -12.51 -13.30
CA SER A 166 13.81 -12.09 -14.13
C SER A 166 12.51 -12.42 -13.42
N TYR A 167 11.62 -11.43 -13.33
CA TYR A 167 10.33 -11.54 -12.65
C TYR A 167 9.27 -12.15 -13.57
N SER A 168 9.32 -11.80 -14.85
CA SER A 168 8.47 -12.39 -15.89
C SER A 168 9.34 -12.82 -17.07
N PRO A 169 9.03 -13.94 -17.75
CA PRO A 169 9.76 -14.35 -18.93
C PRO A 169 9.84 -13.25 -19.99
N GLN A 170 10.88 -13.30 -20.83
CA GLN A 170 11.02 -12.37 -21.93
C GLN A 170 9.81 -12.48 -22.88
N ASN A 171 9.23 -11.34 -23.22
CA ASN A 171 8.12 -11.24 -24.17
C ASN A 171 8.30 -9.98 -25.04
N GLY A 172 7.27 -9.53 -25.74
CA GLY A 172 7.37 -8.29 -26.48
C GLY A 172 6.05 -7.57 -26.65
N PHE A 173 6.10 -6.25 -26.65
CA PHE A 173 4.95 -5.40 -26.75
C PHE A 173 4.38 -5.39 -28.16
N PRO A 174 3.04 -5.45 -28.32
CA PRO A 174 2.41 -5.34 -29.63
C PRO A 174 2.53 -3.93 -30.22
N LEU A 175 2.53 -2.91 -29.35
CA LEU A 175 2.39 -1.51 -29.75
C LEU A 175 3.59 -0.61 -29.42
N ILE A 176 4.52 -1.08 -28.57
CA ILE A 176 5.76 -0.36 -28.22
C ILE A 176 6.90 -0.93 -29.07
N LYS A 177 7.64 -0.04 -29.74
CA LYS A 177 8.68 -0.37 -30.72
C LYS A 177 9.86 0.60 -30.59
N SER A 178 10.93 0.34 -31.34
CA SER A 178 12.06 1.27 -31.45
C SER A 178 11.58 2.68 -31.86
N GLY A 179 12.13 3.72 -31.23
CA GLY A 179 11.76 5.13 -31.44
C GLY A 179 10.75 5.66 -30.42
N HIS A 180 10.12 4.79 -29.63
CA HIS A 180 9.26 5.19 -28.52
C HIS A 180 10.09 5.59 -27.29
N THR A 181 9.60 6.55 -26.50
CA THR A 181 10.19 6.91 -25.20
C THR A 181 9.21 6.59 -24.09
N LEU A 182 9.65 5.80 -23.11
CA LEU A 182 8.81 5.42 -21.96
C LEU A 182 9.17 6.29 -20.76
N ILE A 183 8.18 6.97 -20.19
CA ILE A 183 8.32 7.80 -19.00
C ILE A 183 7.45 7.20 -17.88
N PRO A 184 8.06 6.54 -16.88
CA PRO A 184 7.33 5.97 -15.75
C PRO A 184 6.84 7.08 -14.81
N ILE A 185 5.58 6.99 -14.39
CA ILE A 185 4.93 7.93 -13.45
C ILE A 185 3.98 7.11 -12.55
N GLY A 186 4.43 6.77 -11.35
CA GLY A 186 3.66 5.93 -10.43
C GLY A 186 3.29 4.57 -11.02
N ASN A 187 2.00 4.23 -11.04
CA ASN A 187 1.48 2.99 -11.63
C ASN A 187 1.37 3.05 -13.16
N TYR A 188 1.84 4.12 -13.80
CA TYR A 188 1.62 4.38 -15.22
C TYR A 188 2.91 4.57 -15.99
N VAL A 189 2.82 4.39 -17.30
CA VAL A 189 3.90 4.68 -18.24
C VAL A 189 3.36 5.51 -19.38
N LEU A 190 3.91 6.71 -19.51
CA LEU A 190 3.66 7.57 -20.64
C LEU A 190 4.60 7.17 -21.79
N ASP A 191 4.01 6.57 -22.83
CA ASP A 191 4.68 6.14 -24.05
C ASP A 191 4.58 7.26 -25.09
N LEU A 192 5.69 7.97 -25.31
CA LEU A 192 5.80 9.00 -26.35
C LEU A 192 6.09 8.33 -27.69
N LEU A 193 5.21 8.60 -28.65
CA LEU A 193 5.31 8.02 -29.99
C LEU A 193 6.34 8.79 -30.84
N PRO A 194 6.88 8.18 -31.90
CA PRO A 194 7.78 8.87 -32.84
C PRO A 194 7.11 10.07 -33.52
N GLU A 195 5.78 10.03 -33.71
CA GLU A 195 5.02 11.18 -34.18
C GLU A 195 4.97 12.27 -33.10
N PRO A 196 5.37 13.52 -33.41
CA PRO A 196 5.40 14.59 -32.42
C PRO A 196 4.08 14.76 -31.68
N ASN A 197 4.19 14.94 -30.36
CA ASN A 197 3.09 15.15 -29.42
C ASN A 197 2.09 14.00 -29.29
N HIS A 198 2.30 12.85 -29.93
CA HIS A 198 1.41 11.71 -29.76
C HIS A 198 1.86 10.86 -28.58
N TYR A 199 0.89 10.36 -27.82
CA TYR A 199 1.15 9.56 -26.64
C TYR A 199 0.20 8.39 -26.50
N ARG A 200 0.64 7.39 -25.74
CA ARG A 200 -0.20 6.39 -25.12
C ARG A 200 0.09 6.35 -23.63
N LEU A 201 -0.94 6.15 -22.83
CA LEU A 201 -0.82 5.91 -21.41
C LEU A 201 -1.07 4.44 -21.13
N TRP A 202 -0.09 3.78 -20.54
CA TRP A 202 -0.18 2.38 -20.13
C TRP A 202 -0.33 2.30 -18.62
N SER A 203 -1.16 1.36 -18.14
CA SER A 203 -1.14 0.93 -16.74
C SER A 203 -0.06 -0.15 -16.59
N PHE A 204 0.85 0.04 -15.63
CA PHE A 204 1.84 -0.94 -15.24
C PHE A 204 1.23 -1.95 -14.26
N ASP A 205 1.25 -3.22 -14.63
CA ASP A 205 0.74 -4.33 -13.83
C ASP A 205 1.69 -5.53 -13.92
N PRO A 206 2.57 -5.73 -12.92
CA PRO A 206 3.62 -6.75 -12.97
C PRO A 206 3.09 -8.18 -12.84
N GLN A 207 1.80 -8.39 -12.53
CA GLN A 207 1.19 -9.72 -12.48
C GLN A 207 0.90 -10.29 -13.88
N LEU A 208 0.88 -9.44 -14.91
CA LEU A 208 0.53 -9.85 -16.28
C LEU A 208 1.77 -10.26 -17.08
N GLU A 209 1.58 -11.18 -18.03
CA GLU A 209 2.63 -11.57 -18.99
C GLU A 209 3.18 -10.39 -19.80
N THR A 210 2.34 -9.37 -20.04
CA THR A 210 2.73 -8.09 -20.63
C THR A 210 2.43 -6.98 -19.62
N PRO A 211 3.43 -6.46 -18.90
CA PRO A 211 3.20 -5.64 -17.73
C PRO A 211 2.75 -4.22 -18.06
N LEU A 212 2.88 -3.78 -19.31
CA LEU A 212 2.17 -2.59 -19.81
C LEU A 212 0.85 -3.06 -20.39
N SER A 213 -0.16 -3.06 -19.51
CA SER A 213 -1.41 -3.79 -19.67
C SER A 213 -2.25 -3.29 -20.85
N LEU A 214 -3.00 -4.21 -21.47
CA LEU A 214 -3.98 -3.91 -22.50
C LEU A 214 -5.40 -3.96 -21.93
N PRO A 215 -6.30 -3.07 -22.39
CA PRO A 215 -6.06 -1.97 -23.34
C PRO A 215 -5.20 -0.86 -22.72
N ALA A 216 -4.62 0.00 -23.58
CA ALA A 216 -4.01 1.25 -23.11
C ALA A 216 -5.10 2.07 -22.40
N VAL A 217 -4.74 2.70 -21.28
CA VAL A 217 -5.66 3.53 -20.47
C VAL A 217 -6.16 4.70 -21.27
N GLN A 218 -5.25 5.35 -22.01
CA GLN A 218 -5.58 6.44 -22.91
C GLN A 218 -4.58 6.51 -24.06
N GLN A 219 -4.96 7.18 -25.15
CA GLN A 219 -4.06 7.59 -26.21
C GLN A 219 -4.55 8.90 -26.82
N GLY A 220 -3.63 9.73 -27.30
CA GLY A 220 -3.99 11.04 -27.82
C GLY A 220 -2.84 11.79 -28.44
N ARG A 221 -3.10 13.08 -28.71
CA ARG A 221 -2.12 14.05 -29.18
C ARG A 221 -2.26 15.32 -28.35
N TRP A 222 -1.16 15.82 -27.81
CA TRP A 222 -1.15 17.12 -27.15
C TRP A 222 -1.04 18.27 -28.15
N ASP A 223 -1.93 19.24 -28.02
CA ASP A 223 -1.85 20.47 -28.81
C ASP A 223 -0.93 21.52 -28.15
N LYS A 224 -0.77 21.45 -26.83
CA LYS A 224 -0.05 22.45 -26.03
C LYS A 224 1.40 22.10 -25.70
N VAL A 225 1.77 20.82 -25.77
CA VAL A 225 3.17 20.40 -25.63
C VAL A 225 3.92 20.79 -26.90
N ASP A 226 5.03 21.49 -26.76
CA ASP A 226 5.81 21.92 -27.90
C ASP A 226 6.52 20.70 -28.53
N LYS A 227 6.42 20.55 -29.85
CA LYS A 227 6.95 19.40 -30.61
C LYS A 227 8.46 19.13 -30.49
N ASP A 228 9.23 20.13 -30.04
CA ASP A 228 10.69 20.07 -29.91
C ASP A 228 11.10 20.07 -28.42
N SER A 229 10.14 19.91 -27.49
CA SER A 229 10.40 19.79 -26.06
C SER A 229 10.70 18.35 -25.66
N GLU A 230 11.48 18.23 -24.59
CA GLU A 230 11.67 16.98 -23.86
C GLU A 230 10.76 16.95 -22.63
N LEU A 231 10.41 15.74 -22.18
CA LEU A 231 9.56 15.53 -21.00
C LEU A 231 10.34 14.74 -19.94
N THR A 232 10.22 15.14 -18.69
CA THR A 232 10.84 14.46 -17.55
C THR A 232 9.86 14.35 -16.40
N ALA A 233 9.59 13.13 -15.93
CA ALA A 233 8.75 12.89 -14.77
C ALA A 233 9.47 13.29 -13.48
N ILE A 234 8.75 13.95 -12.58
CA ILE A 234 9.20 14.35 -11.25
C ILE A 234 8.00 14.19 -10.31
N GLY A 235 7.95 13.07 -9.58
CA GLY A 235 6.80 12.71 -8.76
C GLY A 235 5.50 12.62 -9.54
N SER A 236 4.48 13.37 -9.12
CA SER A 236 3.19 13.46 -9.80
C SER A 236 3.14 14.52 -10.90
N HIS A 237 4.28 15.08 -11.30
CA HIS A 237 4.39 16.12 -12.32
C HIS A 237 5.24 15.67 -13.51
N VAL A 238 5.05 16.35 -14.63
CA VAL A 238 5.88 16.22 -15.83
C VAL A 238 6.44 17.59 -16.19
N LEU A 239 7.78 17.69 -16.19
CA LEU A 239 8.49 18.88 -16.65
C LEU A 239 8.66 18.78 -18.17
N GLU A 240 7.96 19.64 -18.89
CA GLU A 240 8.23 19.96 -20.29
C GLU A 240 9.35 21.01 -20.36
N TRP A 241 10.40 20.76 -21.12
CA TRP A 241 11.50 21.72 -21.24
C TRP A 241 12.08 21.76 -22.65
N ASN A 242 12.54 22.95 -23.04
CA ASN A 242 13.17 23.17 -24.34
C ASN A 242 14.43 24.02 -24.19
N ALA A 243 15.59 23.39 -24.32
CA ALA A 243 16.88 24.06 -24.20
C ALA A 243 17.08 25.20 -25.22
N ALA A 244 16.60 25.04 -26.46
CA ALA A 244 16.76 26.05 -27.50
C ALA A 244 15.93 27.31 -27.22
N LYS A 245 14.76 27.16 -26.59
CA LYS A 245 13.90 28.26 -26.15
C LYS A 245 14.27 28.81 -24.77
N GLY A 246 15.04 28.05 -23.98
CA GLY A 246 15.36 28.40 -22.60
C GLY A 246 14.14 28.47 -21.68
N HIS A 247 13.11 27.67 -21.94
CA HIS A 247 11.81 27.73 -21.27
C HIS A 247 11.36 26.33 -20.79
N TYR A 248 10.61 26.31 -19.69
CA TYR A 248 9.95 25.11 -19.18
C TYR A 248 8.47 25.34 -18.87
N ARG A 249 7.69 24.26 -18.87
CA ARG A 249 6.35 24.18 -18.27
C ARG A 249 6.28 22.96 -17.37
N LEU A 250 5.72 23.11 -16.19
CA LEU A 250 5.40 22.00 -15.29
C LEU A 250 3.92 21.66 -15.45
N TRP A 251 3.64 20.40 -15.72
CA TRP A 251 2.30 19.85 -15.88
C TRP A 251 1.98 18.93 -14.70
N GLY A 252 0.74 18.98 -14.21
CA GLY A 252 0.22 17.93 -13.32
C GLY A 252 -0.13 16.69 -14.14
N PHE A 253 0.10 15.51 -13.60
CA PHE A 253 -0.28 14.25 -14.24
C PHE A 253 -1.58 13.70 -13.63
N ASN A 254 -2.61 13.47 -14.46
CA ASN A 254 -3.86 12.85 -14.04
C ASN A 254 -4.33 11.81 -15.08
N PRO A 255 -4.25 10.50 -14.80
CA PRO A 255 -4.60 9.44 -15.75
C PRO A 255 -6.10 9.36 -16.08
N GLU A 256 -6.98 9.93 -15.26
CA GLU A 256 -8.43 9.91 -15.45
C GLU A 256 -8.93 11.10 -16.28
N HIS A 257 -8.10 12.14 -16.42
CA HIS A 257 -8.47 13.32 -17.18
C HIS A 257 -8.41 13.05 -18.69
N ALA A 258 -9.27 13.73 -19.46
CA ALA A 258 -9.31 13.60 -20.92
C ALA A 258 -8.00 14.01 -21.62
N ASP A 259 -7.18 14.81 -20.94
CA ASP A 259 -5.78 15.07 -21.26
C ASP A 259 -4.94 14.73 -20.03
N VAL A 260 -4.03 13.74 -20.12
CA VAL A 260 -3.24 13.27 -18.98
C VAL A 260 -2.35 14.36 -18.37
N LEU A 261 -1.97 15.37 -19.17
CA LEU A 261 -1.17 16.49 -18.72
C LEU A 261 -2.09 17.69 -18.43
N THR A 262 -2.37 17.90 -17.16
CA THR A 262 -3.22 18.98 -16.67
C THR A 262 -2.37 20.23 -16.37
N GLY A 263 -2.87 21.42 -16.73
CA GLY A 263 -2.17 22.69 -16.50
C GLY A 263 -1.85 23.48 -17.78
N PRO A 264 -0.68 24.16 -17.85
CA PRO A 264 0.49 24.05 -16.96
C PRO A 264 0.23 24.64 -15.56
N VAL A 265 0.83 24.04 -14.52
CA VAL A 265 0.76 24.54 -13.14
C VAL A 265 1.82 25.61 -12.85
N ARG A 266 2.97 25.53 -13.53
CA ARG A 266 4.04 26.55 -13.50
C ARG A 266 4.68 26.65 -14.88
N GLU A 267 5.21 27.82 -15.21
CA GLU A 267 6.04 28.04 -16.39
C GLU A 267 7.13 29.07 -16.08
N GLY A 268 8.24 29.02 -16.82
CA GLY A 268 9.37 29.90 -16.53
C GLY A 268 10.58 29.65 -17.41
N LYS A 269 11.68 30.34 -17.08
CA LYS A 269 12.95 30.19 -17.80
C LYS A 269 13.77 29.05 -17.22
N LEU A 270 14.42 28.29 -18.09
CA LEU A 270 15.38 27.29 -17.67
C LEU A 270 16.61 27.97 -17.03
N PRO A 271 17.14 27.40 -15.93
CA PRO A 271 18.47 27.75 -15.45
C PRO A 271 19.52 27.63 -16.55
N SER A 272 20.53 28.49 -16.55
CA SER A 272 21.55 28.53 -17.61
C SER A 272 22.39 27.26 -17.73
N THR A 273 22.39 26.38 -16.71
CA THR A 273 23.07 25.08 -16.79
C THR A 273 22.27 24.04 -17.55
N ILE A 274 20.96 24.25 -17.78
CA ILE A 274 20.11 23.36 -18.57
C ILE A 274 20.13 23.87 -20.00
N GLY A 275 21.04 23.31 -20.80
CA GLY A 275 21.27 23.68 -22.20
C GLY A 275 21.11 22.51 -23.17
N ALA A 276 21.48 22.74 -24.43
CA ALA A 276 21.48 21.70 -25.45
C ALA A 276 22.43 20.55 -25.05
N GLY A 277 21.97 19.31 -25.15
CA GLY A 277 22.74 18.14 -24.69
C GLY A 277 22.61 17.85 -23.20
N SER A 278 21.71 18.54 -22.48
CA SER A 278 21.35 18.15 -21.11
C SER A 278 20.53 16.86 -21.10
N VAL A 279 20.65 16.08 -20.05
CA VAL A 279 19.78 14.95 -19.72
C VAL A 279 19.28 15.17 -18.31
N LEU A 280 17.95 15.18 -18.17
CA LEU A 280 17.29 15.38 -16.90
C LEU A 280 16.82 14.06 -16.32
N THR A 281 17.00 13.89 -15.01
CA THR A 281 16.49 12.74 -14.25
C THR A 281 15.80 13.25 -13.01
N GLY A 282 14.50 13.00 -12.89
CA GLY A 282 13.74 13.28 -11.68
C GLY A 282 14.13 12.31 -10.57
N TYR A 283 14.11 12.78 -9.33
CA TYR A 283 14.33 11.97 -8.14
C TYR A 283 13.42 12.45 -6.99
N GLN A 284 12.72 11.55 -6.32
CA GLN A 284 11.98 11.83 -5.10
C GLN A 284 12.64 11.19 -3.88
N THR A 285 13.02 11.98 -2.89
CA THR A 285 13.47 11.45 -1.59
C THR A 285 12.29 11.05 -0.73
N ARG A 286 12.57 10.39 0.40
CA ARG A 286 11.58 10.35 1.49
C ARG A 286 11.26 11.77 1.95
N VAL A 287 10.00 11.99 2.32
CA VAL A 287 9.49 13.27 2.82
C VAL A 287 10.15 13.56 4.17
N PRO A 288 10.91 14.65 4.33
CA PRO A 288 11.48 15.00 5.63
C PRO A 288 10.39 15.41 6.62
N VAL A 289 10.61 15.18 7.92
CA VAL A 289 9.71 15.67 8.97
C VAL A 289 9.87 17.19 9.09
N GLN A 290 8.76 17.93 9.02
CA GLN A 290 8.77 19.37 9.25
C GLN A 290 8.65 19.64 10.75
N SER A 291 9.59 20.40 11.31
CA SER A 291 9.68 20.65 12.75
C SER A 291 8.43 21.30 13.36
N GLU A 292 7.74 22.15 12.61
CA GLU A 292 6.52 22.84 13.08
C GLU A 292 5.32 21.89 13.16
N LEU A 293 5.16 21.02 12.15
CA LEU A 293 4.11 20.01 12.13
C LEU A 293 4.42 18.86 13.11
N ALA A 294 5.69 18.55 13.35
CA ALA A 294 6.12 17.54 14.32
C ALA A 294 5.62 17.79 15.75
N THR A 295 5.24 19.03 16.09
CA THR A 295 4.67 19.39 17.39
C THR A 295 3.15 19.63 17.36
N THR A 296 2.50 19.44 16.21
CA THR A 296 1.07 19.71 16.01
C THR A 296 0.29 18.39 15.98
N PRO A 297 -0.51 18.06 17.02
CA PRO A 297 -1.27 16.81 17.07
C PRO A 297 -2.15 16.61 15.83
N GLY A 298 -2.36 15.35 15.48
CA GLY A 298 -3.16 14.95 14.33
C GLY A 298 -2.49 15.15 12.96
N THR A 299 -1.24 15.62 12.89
CA THR A 299 -0.49 15.69 11.63
C THR A 299 0.41 14.47 11.43
N MET A 300 0.75 14.17 10.17
CA MET A 300 1.61 13.01 9.85
C MET A 300 3.01 13.19 10.44
N ASP A 301 3.54 14.42 10.41
CA ASP A 301 4.84 14.71 11.02
C ASP A 301 4.82 14.58 12.55
N PHE A 302 3.70 14.90 13.20
CA PHE A 302 3.53 14.60 14.63
C PHE A 302 3.55 13.10 14.88
N MET A 303 2.79 12.31 14.12
CA MET A 303 2.83 10.84 14.20
C MET A 303 4.25 10.31 14.03
N ARG A 304 4.99 10.77 13.03
CA ARG A 304 6.39 10.38 12.76
C ARG A 304 7.34 10.78 13.88
N SER A 305 7.06 11.88 14.57
CA SER A 305 7.85 12.32 15.72
C SER A 305 7.60 11.47 16.97
N LYS A 306 6.35 11.08 17.25
CA LYS A 306 5.92 10.43 18.50
C LYS A 306 5.89 8.91 18.42
N ILE A 307 5.39 8.36 17.33
CA ILE A 307 5.21 6.92 17.13
C ILE A 307 6.49 6.35 16.52
N LYS A 308 7.01 5.29 17.15
CA LYS A 308 8.17 4.49 16.71
C LYS A 308 7.78 3.07 16.33
N HIS A 309 6.63 2.58 16.82
CA HIS A 309 6.11 1.26 16.50
C HIS A 309 4.67 1.38 16.02
N VAL A 310 4.40 0.91 14.80
CA VAL A 310 3.04 0.66 14.30
C VAL A 310 2.78 -0.83 14.37
N VAL A 311 1.76 -1.23 15.11
CA VAL A 311 1.33 -2.62 15.29
C VAL A 311 -0.02 -2.78 14.64
N TYR A 312 -0.13 -3.68 13.66
CA TYR A 312 -1.37 -3.95 12.93
C TYR A 312 -1.82 -5.38 13.20
N TYR A 313 -2.91 -5.54 13.94
CA TYR A 313 -3.50 -6.83 14.27
C TYR A 313 -4.72 -7.10 13.40
N MET A 314 -4.56 -8.00 12.42
CA MET A 314 -5.57 -8.33 11.43
C MET A 314 -6.35 -9.60 11.83
N LEU A 315 -7.55 -9.41 12.37
CA LEU A 315 -8.50 -10.42 12.79
C LEU A 315 -9.40 -10.91 11.64
N GLU A 316 -10.26 -11.88 11.94
CA GLU A 316 -11.15 -12.61 11.02
C GLU A 316 -12.38 -13.03 11.83
N SER A 317 -13.64 -12.76 11.53
CA SER A 317 -14.30 -12.05 10.46
C SER A 317 -15.60 -11.57 11.09
N ARG A 318 -15.80 -10.25 11.23
CA ARG A 318 -16.93 -9.68 11.98
C ARG A 318 -17.35 -8.36 11.37
N SER A 319 -18.65 -8.16 11.18
CA SER A 319 -19.18 -6.84 10.84
C SER A 319 -19.06 -5.88 12.01
N PHE A 320 -19.07 -4.58 11.73
CA PHE A 320 -19.05 -3.54 12.75
C PHE A 320 -20.23 -3.68 13.71
N ASP A 321 -21.46 -3.78 13.19
CA ASP A 321 -22.66 -3.94 14.02
C ASP A 321 -22.62 -5.20 14.91
N ASN A 322 -21.96 -6.26 14.46
CA ASN A 322 -21.89 -7.50 15.21
C ASN A 322 -21.12 -7.37 16.52
N VAL A 323 -20.01 -6.63 16.56
CA VAL A 323 -19.12 -6.61 17.74
C VAL A 323 -18.89 -5.23 18.35
N CYS A 324 -19.17 -4.15 17.62
CA CYS A 324 -19.02 -2.77 18.07
C CYS A 324 -20.31 -1.92 17.91
N GLY A 325 -21.37 -2.47 17.31
CA GLY A 325 -22.61 -1.74 17.02
C GLY A 325 -23.26 -1.10 18.25
N TRP A 326 -23.08 -1.68 19.43
CA TRP A 326 -23.68 -1.22 20.70
C TRP A 326 -22.71 -0.43 21.60
N LEU A 327 -21.58 0.04 21.06
CA LEU A 327 -20.52 0.67 21.87
C LEU A 327 -20.98 1.94 22.63
N TYR A 328 -21.82 2.76 21.99
CA TYR A 328 -22.34 4.03 22.53
C TYR A 328 -23.87 4.07 22.48
N GLU A 329 -24.54 3.14 23.16
CA GLU A 329 -26.01 3.14 23.25
C GLU A 329 -26.57 4.37 24.01
N GLN A 330 -27.85 4.68 23.76
CA GLN A 330 -28.65 5.66 24.53
C GLN A 330 -28.18 7.12 24.51
N GLY A 331 -27.45 7.54 23.48
CA GLY A 331 -27.02 8.94 23.36
C GLY A 331 -25.92 9.29 24.36
N ASP A 332 -25.03 8.33 24.65
CA ASP A 332 -23.78 8.55 25.37
C ASP A 332 -23.11 9.83 24.85
N GLN A 333 -23.02 10.83 25.73
CA GLN A 333 -22.49 12.15 25.41
C GLN A 333 -20.96 12.14 25.54
N GLY A 334 -20.29 13.02 24.78
CA GLY A 334 -18.85 13.28 24.95
C GLY A 334 -17.93 12.53 23.98
N CYS A 335 -18.47 11.88 22.94
CA CYS A 335 -17.65 11.37 21.85
C CYS A 335 -16.88 12.51 21.16
N HIS A 336 -15.61 12.27 20.88
CA HIS A 336 -14.76 13.17 20.10
C HIS A 336 -14.76 12.73 18.64
N TYR A 337 -15.52 13.42 17.80
CA TYR A 337 -15.64 13.09 16.38
C TYR A 337 -14.52 13.72 15.55
N LEU A 338 -13.78 12.90 14.81
CA LEU A 338 -12.85 13.31 13.76
C LEU A 338 -13.49 13.07 12.40
N GLY A 339 -13.42 14.05 11.50
CA GLY A 339 -14.20 14.06 10.26
C GLY A 339 -15.67 14.46 10.53
N SER A 340 -16.61 13.67 9.99
CA SER A 340 -18.05 13.94 10.14
C SER A 340 -18.50 14.01 11.61
N GLN A 341 -19.30 15.03 11.94
CA GLN A 341 -19.85 15.28 13.28
C GLN A 341 -21.21 14.59 13.52
N GLU A 342 -21.68 13.77 12.58
CA GLU A 342 -22.91 12.99 12.76
C GLU A 342 -22.79 12.05 13.97
N PRO A 343 -23.91 11.71 14.64
CA PRO A 343 -23.90 10.75 15.74
C PRO A 343 -23.21 9.44 15.36
N PHE A 344 -22.75 8.71 16.37
CA PHE A 344 -22.18 7.37 16.18
C PHE A 344 -23.20 6.46 15.50
N GLU A 345 -22.81 5.83 14.40
CA GLU A 345 -23.71 5.02 13.56
C GLU A 345 -23.62 3.55 13.99
N GLY A 346 -24.23 3.24 15.13
CA GLY A 346 -24.27 1.90 15.72
C GLY A 346 -25.48 1.07 15.28
N ALA A 347 -25.56 -0.16 15.80
CA ALA A 347 -26.66 -1.07 15.54
C ALA A 347 -27.98 -0.55 16.13
N SER A 348 -29.11 -0.87 15.48
CA SER A 348 -30.45 -0.54 15.98
C SER A 348 -31.34 -1.77 16.10
N ILE A 349 -32.20 -1.80 17.13
CA ILE A 349 -33.24 -2.83 17.26
C ILE A 349 -34.36 -2.68 16.21
N GLU A 350 -34.35 -1.57 15.46
CA GLU A 350 -35.28 -1.31 14.37
C GLU A 350 -34.80 -1.90 13.03
N ASP A 351 -33.51 -2.22 12.92
CA ASP A 351 -32.92 -2.82 11.72
C ASP A 351 -33.40 -4.27 11.55
N PHE A 352 -33.69 -4.66 10.31
CA PHE A 352 -34.22 -6.00 10.02
C PHE A 352 -33.82 -6.50 8.62
N ASN A 353 -33.90 -7.82 8.46
CA ASN A 353 -33.95 -8.48 7.16
C ASN A 353 -35.21 -9.36 7.08
N TYR A 354 -35.59 -9.75 5.88
CA TYR A 354 -36.72 -10.63 5.66
C TYR A 354 -36.30 -12.10 5.68
N ASP A 355 -37.05 -12.92 6.41
CA ASP A 355 -37.07 -14.39 6.32
C ASP A 355 -38.42 -14.81 5.71
N GLY A 356 -38.45 -14.98 4.40
CA GLY A 356 -39.70 -15.00 3.63
C GLY A 356 -40.47 -13.69 3.83
N ASP A 357 -41.68 -13.77 4.40
CA ASP A 357 -42.51 -12.60 4.68
C ASP A 357 -42.32 -12.03 6.12
N GLN A 358 -41.50 -12.69 6.94
CA GLN A 358 -41.29 -12.30 8.35
C GLN A 358 -40.10 -11.37 8.51
N LYS A 359 -40.25 -10.32 9.32
CA LYS A 359 -39.12 -9.47 9.72
C LYS A 359 -38.34 -10.11 10.86
N VAL A 360 -37.04 -10.27 10.67
CA VAL A 360 -36.10 -10.65 11.71
C VAL A 360 -35.26 -9.43 12.05
N PHE A 361 -35.42 -8.94 13.27
CA PHE A 361 -34.73 -7.75 13.76
C PHE A 361 -33.35 -8.09 14.31
N VAL A 362 -32.44 -7.11 14.23
CA VAL A 362 -31.15 -7.17 14.92
C VAL A 362 -31.39 -7.39 16.42
N SER A 363 -30.61 -8.29 17.02
CA SER A 363 -30.74 -8.62 18.45
C SER A 363 -29.40 -8.93 19.11
N LYS A 364 -29.32 -8.68 20.42
CA LYS A 364 -28.14 -9.06 21.22
C LYS A 364 -28.18 -10.54 21.57
N TYR A 365 -27.10 -11.26 21.29
CA TYR A 365 -26.94 -12.67 21.65
C TYR A 365 -27.18 -12.87 23.15
N LYS A 366 -28.10 -13.76 23.51
CA LYS A 366 -28.48 -14.04 24.91
C LYS A 366 -28.79 -12.75 25.71
N ASN A 367 -29.45 -11.79 25.08
CA ASN A 367 -29.82 -10.49 25.67
C ASN A 367 -28.61 -9.67 26.18
N GLY A 368 -27.43 -9.88 25.60
CA GLY A 368 -26.21 -9.17 26.00
C GLY A 368 -25.60 -9.66 27.31
N GLN A 369 -25.89 -10.89 27.75
CA GLN A 369 -25.43 -11.39 29.06
C GLN A 369 -24.34 -12.46 28.93
N LEU A 370 -23.35 -12.37 29.83
CA LEU A 370 -22.36 -13.44 30.08
C LEU A 370 -22.96 -14.50 31.02
N SER A 371 -22.51 -15.75 30.87
CA SER A 371 -22.93 -16.85 31.76
C SER A 371 -21.98 -18.03 31.68
N ALA A 372 -21.82 -18.74 32.80
CA ALA A 372 -21.09 -20.00 32.84
C ALA A 372 -21.90 -21.18 32.24
N GLU A 373 -23.12 -20.95 31.76
CA GLU A 373 -24.01 -21.99 31.24
C GLU A 373 -24.02 -22.10 29.70
N TRP A 374 -23.51 -21.09 29.00
CA TRP A 374 -23.39 -21.10 27.53
C TRP A 374 -22.03 -20.56 27.09
N ASN A 375 -21.63 -20.89 25.86
CA ASN A 375 -20.43 -20.31 25.25
C ASN A 375 -20.80 -19.02 24.49
N LEU A 376 -19.83 -18.13 24.27
CA LEU A 376 -20.01 -16.96 23.39
C LEU A 376 -19.89 -17.34 21.91
N VAL A 377 -20.81 -18.19 21.45
CA VAL A 377 -20.93 -18.67 20.06
C VAL A 377 -22.33 -18.33 19.57
N ALA A 378 -22.47 -17.26 18.78
CA ALA A 378 -23.76 -16.81 18.25
C ALA A 378 -24.20 -17.52 16.98
N LEU A 379 -23.24 -18.02 16.19
CA LEU A 379 -23.48 -18.67 14.92
C LEU A 379 -23.12 -20.16 15.04
N ASP A 380 -24.07 -21.03 14.69
CA ASP A 380 -23.85 -22.48 14.67
C ASP A 380 -23.10 -22.97 13.43
N GLN A 381 -23.05 -22.15 12.39
CA GLN A 381 -22.36 -22.39 11.14
C GLN A 381 -21.60 -21.13 10.71
N ASP A 382 -20.58 -21.35 9.89
CA ASP A 382 -19.90 -20.27 9.18
C ASP A 382 -20.83 -19.72 8.07
N PRO A 383 -21.22 -18.43 8.11
CA PRO A 383 -22.06 -17.83 7.06
C PRO A 383 -21.33 -17.82 5.72
N PHE A 384 -22.06 -17.78 4.60
CA PHE A 384 -21.45 -17.57 3.30
C PHE A 384 -20.93 -16.13 3.19
N HIS A 385 -19.72 -15.97 2.65
CA HIS A 385 -19.06 -14.67 2.64
C HIS A 385 -18.06 -14.49 1.50
N ASP A 386 -18.27 -15.21 0.39
CA ASP A 386 -17.57 -14.92 -0.86
C ASP A 386 -18.14 -13.66 -1.55
N THR A 387 -17.54 -13.27 -2.68
CA THR A 387 -17.96 -12.07 -3.41
C THR A 387 -19.40 -12.15 -3.88
N THR A 388 -19.83 -13.28 -4.44
CA THR A 388 -21.22 -13.46 -4.90
C THR A 388 -22.22 -13.41 -3.75
N ASP A 389 -21.84 -13.96 -2.59
CA ASP A 389 -22.68 -13.95 -1.40
C ASP A 389 -22.84 -12.54 -0.86
N ASN A 390 -21.74 -11.82 -0.66
CA ASN A 390 -21.80 -10.44 -0.18
C ASN A 390 -22.57 -9.54 -1.14
N LEU A 391 -22.46 -9.74 -2.45
CA LEU A 391 -23.29 -9.03 -3.42
C LEU A 391 -24.78 -9.32 -3.21
N GLN A 392 -25.18 -10.58 -3.01
CA GLN A 392 -26.59 -10.94 -2.70
C GLN A 392 -27.04 -10.42 -1.33
N GLN A 393 -26.14 -10.34 -0.35
CA GLN A 393 -26.42 -9.82 0.99
C GLN A 393 -26.68 -8.31 0.95
N MET A 394 -25.88 -7.59 0.16
CA MET A 394 -25.95 -6.15 -0.04
C MET A 394 -27.06 -5.70 -1.00
N PHE A 395 -27.37 -6.51 -2.01
CA PHE A 395 -28.41 -6.28 -2.99
C PHE A 395 -29.40 -7.44 -2.96
N SER A 396 -30.58 -7.22 -2.37
CA SER A 396 -31.63 -8.24 -2.37
C SER A 396 -32.10 -8.61 -3.78
N GLU A 397 -31.95 -7.70 -4.75
CA GLU A 397 -32.19 -7.91 -6.19
C GLU A 397 -30.88 -8.22 -6.96
N GLU A 398 -30.89 -9.27 -7.79
CA GLU A 398 -29.68 -9.81 -8.46
C GLU A 398 -28.94 -8.79 -9.35
N SER A 399 -29.64 -7.82 -9.95
CA SER A 399 -29.04 -6.85 -10.88
C SER A 399 -28.42 -5.62 -10.21
N GLY A 400 -28.54 -5.47 -8.88
CA GLY A 400 -28.25 -4.23 -8.17
C GLY A 400 -26.87 -3.63 -8.44
N TYR A 401 -25.80 -4.44 -8.36
CA TYR A 401 -24.44 -3.97 -8.65
C TYR A 401 -24.29 -3.50 -10.12
N TRP A 402 -24.83 -4.28 -11.06
CA TRP A 402 -24.73 -4.05 -12.50
C TRP A 402 -25.49 -2.80 -12.94
N ASP A 403 -26.61 -2.54 -12.29
CA ASP A 403 -27.44 -1.35 -12.52
C ASP A 403 -26.91 -0.10 -11.77
N ARG A 404 -25.77 -0.22 -11.08
CA ARG A 404 -25.16 0.84 -10.25
C ARG A 404 -26.12 1.32 -9.15
N ALA A 405 -26.95 0.42 -8.62
CA ALA A 405 -27.91 0.73 -7.57
C ALA A 405 -27.20 0.97 -6.22
N LYS A 406 -27.90 1.65 -5.31
CA LYS A 406 -27.47 1.73 -3.91
C LYS A 406 -27.81 0.39 -3.22
N PRO A 407 -26.87 -0.26 -2.50
CA PRO A 407 -27.18 -1.44 -1.70
C PRO A 407 -28.35 -1.20 -0.73
N ASP A 408 -29.22 -2.20 -0.60
CA ASP A 408 -30.35 -2.19 0.32
C ASP A 408 -30.04 -2.89 1.66
N MET A 409 -28.94 -3.64 1.71
CA MET A 409 -28.50 -4.44 2.87
C MET A 409 -29.57 -5.45 3.35
N GLY A 410 -30.48 -5.85 2.46
CA GLY A 410 -31.69 -6.61 2.77
C GLY A 410 -31.55 -8.14 2.62
N GLY A 411 -30.42 -8.61 2.10
CA GLY A 411 -30.26 -9.99 1.62
C GLY A 411 -29.45 -10.92 2.52
N PHE A 412 -29.07 -10.51 3.74
CA PHE A 412 -28.22 -11.33 4.63
C PHE A 412 -28.87 -12.64 5.03
N ILE A 413 -30.15 -12.61 5.41
CA ILE A 413 -30.91 -13.84 5.71
C ILE A 413 -31.21 -14.62 4.44
N LEU A 414 -31.56 -13.92 3.35
CA LEU A 414 -31.84 -14.54 2.05
C LEU A 414 -30.68 -15.41 1.57
N ASN A 415 -29.46 -14.89 1.64
CA ASN A 415 -28.27 -15.60 1.19
C ASN A 415 -27.87 -16.73 2.16
N ASN A 416 -27.94 -16.50 3.48
CA ASN A 416 -27.46 -17.47 4.47
C ASN A 416 -28.49 -18.52 4.88
N ALA A 417 -29.78 -18.29 4.61
CA ALA A 417 -30.91 -19.06 5.15
C ALA A 417 -30.83 -19.25 6.68
N ASN A 418 -30.27 -18.28 7.39
CA ASN A 418 -30.04 -18.34 8.84
C ASN A 418 -30.27 -16.97 9.49
N ALA A 419 -31.29 -16.86 10.33
CA ALA A 419 -31.61 -15.65 11.08
C ALA A 419 -30.53 -15.23 12.10
N GLN A 420 -29.62 -16.13 12.49
CA GLN A 420 -28.55 -15.81 13.44
C GLN A 420 -27.56 -14.77 12.90
N VAL A 421 -27.48 -14.55 11.58
CA VAL A 421 -26.65 -13.49 10.99
C VAL A 421 -27.07 -12.08 11.39
N MET A 422 -28.27 -11.93 11.98
CA MET A 422 -28.78 -10.69 12.58
C MET A 422 -28.45 -10.56 14.08
N GLN A 423 -27.79 -11.55 14.68
CA GLN A 423 -27.38 -11.48 16.08
C GLN A 423 -26.08 -10.69 16.23
N THR A 424 -25.95 -10.00 17.36
CA THR A 424 -24.85 -9.08 17.69
C THR A 424 -24.41 -9.31 19.13
N PHE A 425 -23.23 -8.83 19.50
CA PHE A 425 -22.67 -8.93 20.84
C PHE A 425 -22.65 -7.56 21.53
N SER A 426 -22.94 -7.56 22.82
CA SER A 426 -22.91 -6.35 23.66
C SER A 426 -21.48 -6.01 24.15
N PRO A 427 -21.23 -4.76 24.59
CA PRO A 427 -19.97 -4.38 25.23
C PRO A 427 -19.64 -5.22 26.47
N GLU A 428 -20.65 -5.68 27.20
CA GLU A 428 -20.49 -6.59 28.35
C GLU A 428 -19.98 -7.97 27.93
N GLN A 429 -20.34 -8.43 26.73
CA GLN A 429 -19.90 -9.72 26.20
C GLN A 429 -18.51 -9.67 25.57
N LEU A 430 -18.14 -8.52 25.00
CA LEU A 430 -16.84 -8.27 24.35
C LEU A 430 -16.12 -7.07 25.00
N PRO A 431 -15.79 -7.16 26.31
CA PRO A 431 -15.32 -6.03 27.12
C PRO A 431 -13.92 -5.55 26.77
N VAL A 432 -13.08 -6.36 26.12
CA VAL A 432 -11.73 -5.97 25.71
C VAL A 432 -11.80 -5.16 24.43
N LEU A 433 -12.42 -5.67 23.37
CA LEU A 433 -12.55 -4.94 22.11
C LEU A 433 -13.31 -3.61 22.31
N ASN A 434 -14.48 -3.67 22.95
CA ASN A 434 -15.28 -2.47 23.23
C ASN A 434 -14.62 -1.57 24.28
N GLY A 435 -13.90 -2.14 25.25
CA GLY A 435 -13.14 -1.38 26.23
C GLY A 435 -12.02 -0.57 25.59
N LEU A 436 -11.26 -1.16 24.68
CA LEU A 436 -10.23 -0.45 23.90
C LEU A 436 -10.86 0.63 23.01
N ALA A 437 -11.94 0.31 22.29
CA ALA A 437 -12.67 1.27 21.46
C ALA A 437 -13.12 2.50 22.27
N ARG A 438 -13.71 2.28 23.46
CA ARG A 438 -14.21 3.35 24.33
C ARG A 438 -13.12 4.18 24.98
N HIS A 439 -12.00 3.59 25.35
CA HIS A 439 -10.88 4.30 25.99
C HIS A 439 -9.88 4.92 25.02
N PHE A 440 -10.03 4.68 23.72
CA PHE A 440 -9.17 5.22 22.68
C PHE A 440 -10.01 5.68 21.48
N GLY A 441 -9.70 5.18 20.27
CA GLY A 441 -10.41 5.54 19.05
C GLY A 441 -11.01 4.32 18.35
N VAL A 442 -12.17 4.52 17.73
CA VAL A 442 -12.83 3.54 16.86
C VAL A 442 -13.32 4.22 15.60
N SER A 443 -13.24 3.54 14.45
CA SER A 443 -13.93 3.97 13.23
C SER A 443 -15.25 3.24 13.10
N ASP A 444 -16.35 3.99 12.98
CA ASP A 444 -17.67 3.48 12.60
C ASP A 444 -17.95 3.63 11.10
N ARG A 445 -16.93 4.00 10.32
CA ARG A 445 -16.95 4.10 8.85
C ARG A 445 -15.69 3.51 8.22
N TRP A 446 -15.27 2.34 8.71
CA TRP A 446 -14.25 1.50 8.07
C TRP A 446 -14.92 0.34 7.37
N PHE A 447 -14.69 0.21 6.07
CA PHE A 447 -15.35 -0.79 5.22
C PHE A 447 -14.40 -1.90 4.80
N CYS A 448 -14.92 -3.09 4.53
CA CYS A 448 -14.20 -4.08 3.73
C CYS A 448 -13.78 -3.41 2.41
N SER A 449 -12.58 -3.69 1.93
CA SER A 449 -12.12 -3.12 0.66
C SER A 449 -12.96 -3.62 -0.52
N MET A 450 -13.52 -4.82 -0.44
CA MET A 450 -14.54 -5.27 -1.38
C MET A 450 -15.54 -6.22 -0.71
N PRO A 451 -16.76 -6.39 -1.26
CA PRO A 451 -17.63 -7.49 -0.90
C PRO A 451 -16.95 -8.80 -1.29
N GLY A 452 -16.30 -9.49 -0.34
CA GLY A 452 -15.51 -10.68 -0.64
C GLY A 452 -14.84 -11.31 0.57
N GLY A 453 -14.12 -12.40 0.31
CA GLY A 453 -13.49 -13.25 1.32
C GLY A 453 -12.23 -12.67 1.99
N THR A 454 -11.58 -13.54 2.77
CA THR A 454 -10.36 -13.31 3.55
C THR A 454 -9.21 -12.82 2.66
N ASP A 455 -8.88 -13.59 1.62
CA ASP A 455 -7.68 -13.37 0.81
C ASP A 455 -7.73 -12.04 0.06
N VAL A 456 -8.85 -11.74 -0.60
CA VAL A 456 -9.01 -10.50 -1.34
C VAL A 456 -8.93 -9.26 -0.43
N ASN A 457 -9.56 -9.29 0.75
CA ASN A 457 -9.56 -8.13 1.64
C ASN A 457 -8.21 -7.95 2.37
N ARG A 458 -7.52 -9.04 2.71
CA ARG A 458 -6.14 -8.99 3.20
C ARG A 458 -5.19 -8.50 2.11
N ALA A 459 -5.35 -8.96 0.87
CA ALA A 459 -4.57 -8.50 -0.27
C ALA A 459 -4.68 -6.98 -0.45
N PHE A 460 -5.86 -6.36 -0.28
CA PHE A 460 -5.98 -4.90 -0.33
C PHE A 460 -5.12 -4.19 0.74
N SER A 461 -5.06 -4.73 1.96
CA SER A 461 -4.24 -4.17 3.05
C SER A 461 -2.73 -4.23 2.78
N LEU A 462 -2.31 -5.12 1.88
CA LEU A 462 -0.90 -5.44 1.64
C LEU A 462 -0.43 -5.09 0.24
N THR A 463 -1.32 -4.94 -0.74
CA THR A 463 -0.96 -4.72 -2.15
C THR A 463 -1.77 -3.62 -2.82
N GLY A 464 -2.76 -3.04 -2.11
CA GLY A 464 -3.71 -2.08 -2.66
C GLY A 464 -4.72 -2.66 -3.65
N SER A 465 -4.71 -3.98 -3.88
CA SER A 465 -5.68 -4.69 -4.73
C SER A 465 -5.97 -6.12 -4.29
N ALA A 466 -6.92 -6.74 -4.98
CA ALA A 466 -7.25 -8.16 -4.89
C ALA A 466 -6.57 -9.02 -5.98
N PHE A 467 -5.45 -8.57 -6.58
CA PHE A 467 -4.75 -9.27 -7.68
C PHE A 467 -5.62 -9.60 -8.90
N ASN A 468 -6.69 -8.83 -9.13
CA ASN A 468 -7.74 -9.16 -10.11
C ASN A 468 -8.30 -10.59 -9.94
N MET A 469 -8.36 -11.09 -8.70
CA MET A 469 -8.96 -12.37 -8.31
C MET A 469 -10.23 -12.16 -7.50
N LEU A 470 -11.10 -13.18 -7.50
CA LEU A 470 -12.31 -13.26 -6.69
C LEU A 470 -12.21 -14.51 -5.79
N GLY A 471 -12.88 -14.48 -4.64
CA GLY A 471 -12.92 -15.60 -3.70
C GLY A 471 -11.63 -15.80 -2.92
N THR A 472 -11.45 -16.99 -2.36
CA THR A 472 -10.26 -17.40 -1.60
C THR A 472 -9.41 -18.41 -2.40
N TRP A 473 -8.11 -18.41 -2.16
CA TRP A 473 -7.08 -19.24 -2.79
C TRP A 473 -6.08 -19.82 -1.76
N GLU A 474 -6.52 -19.96 -0.52
CA GLU A 474 -5.76 -20.44 0.64
C GLU A 474 -5.63 -21.98 0.75
N GLY A 475 -6.00 -22.74 -0.28
CA GLY A 475 -6.00 -24.21 -0.23
C GLY A 475 -5.25 -24.92 -1.36
N GLY A 476 -4.60 -26.04 -1.02
CA GLY A 476 -4.05 -27.00 -1.97
C GLY A 476 -2.92 -26.45 -2.84
N SER A 477 -2.85 -26.90 -4.10
CA SER A 477 -1.73 -26.53 -4.99
C SER A 477 -1.71 -25.05 -5.35
N ILE A 478 -2.85 -24.36 -5.31
CA ILE A 478 -2.91 -22.92 -5.58
C ILE A 478 -2.14 -22.17 -4.49
N TYR A 479 -2.43 -22.45 -3.21
CA TYR A 479 -1.72 -21.84 -2.08
C TYR A 479 -0.23 -22.21 -2.05
N THR A 480 0.09 -23.49 -2.25
CA THR A 480 1.47 -23.98 -2.18
C THR A 480 2.36 -23.36 -3.26
N ASN A 481 1.85 -23.25 -4.50
CA ASN A 481 2.61 -22.75 -5.64
C ASN A 481 2.45 -21.23 -5.85
N TRP A 482 1.65 -20.56 -5.01
CA TRP A 482 1.38 -19.13 -5.11
C TRP A 482 2.65 -18.27 -5.25
N PRO A 483 3.72 -18.49 -4.45
CA PRO A 483 4.96 -17.70 -4.54
C PRO A 483 5.72 -17.87 -5.86
N GLU A 484 5.41 -18.89 -6.65
CA GLU A 484 6.09 -19.18 -7.93
C GLU A 484 5.52 -18.36 -9.09
N SER A 485 4.43 -17.63 -8.87
CA SER A 485 3.74 -16.82 -9.89
C SER A 485 4.04 -15.33 -9.74
N SER A 486 4.00 -14.60 -10.85
CA SER A 486 4.12 -13.14 -10.85
C SER A 486 2.86 -12.50 -10.27
N HIS A 487 3.03 -11.54 -9.36
CA HIS A 487 1.96 -10.85 -8.65
C HIS A 487 2.24 -9.34 -8.62
N ARG A 488 1.23 -8.57 -8.22
CA ARG A 488 1.46 -7.17 -7.82
C ARG A 488 2.35 -7.12 -6.60
N GLN A 489 3.21 -6.11 -6.53
CA GLN A 489 4.09 -5.97 -5.37
C GLN A 489 3.29 -5.73 -4.09
N SER A 490 3.85 -6.18 -2.98
CA SER A 490 3.31 -5.95 -1.67
C SER A 490 3.95 -4.76 -0.98
N LEU A 491 3.34 -4.36 0.12
CA LEU A 491 3.77 -3.34 1.04
C LEU A 491 5.21 -3.60 1.48
N TRP A 492 5.57 -4.85 1.80
CA TRP A 492 6.94 -5.20 2.17
C TRP A 492 7.91 -5.05 1.00
N LYS A 493 7.52 -5.39 -0.23
CA LYS A 493 8.35 -5.16 -1.41
C LYS A 493 8.61 -3.67 -1.61
N THR A 494 7.59 -2.82 -1.45
CA THR A 494 7.72 -1.36 -1.48
C THR A 494 8.65 -0.88 -0.36
N LEU A 495 8.42 -1.29 0.90
CA LEU A 495 9.27 -0.92 2.04
C LEU A 495 10.74 -1.32 1.82
N TRP A 496 10.98 -2.56 1.39
CA TRP A 496 12.31 -3.09 1.13
C TRP A 496 13.04 -2.30 0.04
N SER A 497 12.33 -1.96 -1.05
CA SER A 497 12.87 -1.17 -2.16
C SER A 497 13.18 0.28 -1.77
N HIS A 498 12.67 0.74 -0.63
CA HIS A 498 12.99 2.04 -0.02
C HIS A 498 13.97 1.94 1.16
N GLY A 499 14.60 0.78 1.36
CA GLY A 499 15.59 0.56 2.43
C GLY A 499 14.97 0.46 3.83
N ILE A 500 13.68 0.17 3.93
CA ILE A 500 12.95 0.03 5.18
C ILE A 500 12.87 -1.46 5.51
N THR A 501 13.67 -1.89 6.48
CA THR A 501 13.86 -3.31 6.82
C THR A 501 13.44 -3.65 8.25
N ASP A 502 13.07 -2.66 9.06
CA ASP A 502 12.71 -2.85 10.47
C ASP A 502 11.22 -3.19 10.62
N TRP A 503 10.88 -4.41 10.24
CA TRP A 503 9.53 -4.94 10.33
C TRP A 503 9.55 -6.43 10.65
N LYS A 504 8.43 -6.95 11.18
CA LYS A 504 8.26 -8.38 11.44
C LYS A 504 6.79 -8.80 11.30
N ILE A 505 6.57 -10.01 10.81
CA ILE A 505 5.27 -10.69 10.82
C ILE A 505 5.26 -11.65 12.01
N TYR A 506 4.26 -11.51 12.87
CA TYR A 506 4.04 -12.34 14.04
C TYR A 506 2.78 -13.19 13.85
N ASN A 507 2.90 -14.51 13.91
CA ASN A 507 1.79 -15.43 13.71
C ASN A 507 1.49 -16.29 14.94
N SER A 508 0.23 -16.66 15.14
CA SER A 508 -0.13 -17.65 16.17
C SER A 508 0.02 -19.10 15.69
N VAL A 509 -0.35 -19.39 14.44
CA VAL A 509 -0.37 -20.74 13.88
C VAL A 509 0.06 -20.73 12.41
N LEU A 510 0.44 -21.89 11.88
CA LEU A 510 0.74 -22.08 10.46
C LEU A 510 -0.53 -22.51 9.71
N TRP A 511 -0.67 -22.05 8.48
CA TRP A 511 -1.70 -22.47 7.53
C TRP A 511 -1.05 -23.26 6.38
N GLU A 512 -1.51 -24.50 6.17
CA GLU A 512 -0.86 -25.49 5.29
C GLU A 512 0.68 -25.59 5.48
N ASN A 513 1.15 -25.50 6.73
CA ASN A 513 2.57 -25.51 7.14
C ASN A 513 3.38 -24.24 6.82
N GLU A 514 2.73 -23.15 6.43
CA GLU A 514 3.37 -21.88 6.11
C GLU A 514 2.78 -20.74 6.97
N VAL A 515 3.53 -19.65 7.16
CA VAL A 515 2.98 -18.41 7.72
C VAL A 515 2.11 -17.77 6.66
N PHE A 516 0.81 -17.59 6.94
CA PHE A 516 -0.21 -17.30 5.92
C PHE A 516 0.10 -16.01 5.15
N THR A 517 0.30 -14.92 5.89
CA THR A 517 0.57 -13.61 5.30
C THR A 517 1.88 -13.60 4.51
N TYR A 518 2.91 -14.29 5.01
CA TYR A 518 4.19 -14.40 4.32
C TYR A 518 4.05 -15.18 3.00
N GLN A 519 3.39 -16.34 3.03
CA GLN A 519 3.20 -17.21 1.89
C GLN A 519 2.45 -16.52 0.75
N LEU A 520 1.35 -15.82 1.05
CA LEU A 520 0.51 -15.22 0.02
C LEU A 520 0.97 -13.84 -0.46
N TYR A 521 1.64 -13.06 0.39
CA TYR A 521 1.84 -11.64 0.09
C TYR A 521 3.31 -11.18 0.14
N LEU A 522 4.27 -12.04 0.45
CA LEU A 522 5.69 -11.64 0.52
C LEU A 522 6.66 -12.62 -0.14
N LYS A 523 6.51 -13.92 0.13
CA LYS A 523 7.40 -14.96 -0.40
C LYS A 523 7.45 -14.89 -1.93
N GLY A 524 8.65 -14.95 -2.50
CA GLY A 524 8.88 -14.82 -3.94
C GLY A 524 8.95 -13.37 -4.46
N GLN A 525 8.59 -12.36 -3.66
CA GLN A 525 8.71 -10.96 -4.07
C GLN A 525 10.07 -10.34 -3.72
N VAL A 526 10.68 -10.76 -2.61
CA VAL A 526 11.97 -10.25 -2.11
C VAL A 526 12.93 -11.43 -1.87
N PRO A 527 13.70 -11.85 -2.87
CA PRO A 527 14.58 -13.01 -2.76
C PRO A 527 15.55 -12.96 -1.57
N SER A 528 16.10 -11.79 -1.23
CA SER A 528 17.00 -11.64 -0.08
C SER A 528 16.32 -11.98 1.25
N VAL A 529 15.04 -11.62 1.41
CA VAL A 529 14.22 -11.98 2.59
C VAL A 529 13.95 -13.49 2.61
N ASP A 530 13.64 -14.06 1.45
CA ASP A 530 13.37 -15.50 1.31
C ASP A 530 14.57 -16.38 1.68
N THR A 531 15.80 -15.85 1.62
CA THR A 531 17.01 -16.59 2.06
C THR A 531 17.11 -16.77 3.57
N ASN A 532 16.48 -15.88 4.36
CA ASN A 532 16.51 -15.93 5.82
C ASN A 532 15.21 -15.42 6.46
N PRO A 533 14.06 -16.09 6.22
CA PRO A 533 12.76 -15.59 6.64
C PRO A 533 12.59 -15.54 8.16
N THR A 534 13.34 -16.35 8.93
CA THR A 534 13.25 -16.39 10.40
C THR A 534 13.68 -15.09 11.09
N GLN A 535 14.40 -14.21 10.39
CA GLN A 535 14.69 -12.86 10.87
C GLN A 535 13.43 -11.97 10.92
N PHE A 536 12.47 -12.26 10.03
CA PHE A 536 11.29 -11.45 9.76
C PHE A 536 9.97 -12.12 10.19
N LEU A 537 10.03 -13.39 10.61
CA LEU A 537 8.89 -14.18 11.06
C LEU A 537 9.10 -14.62 12.51
N SER A 538 8.09 -14.46 13.35
CA SER A 538 8.11 -15.00 14.72
C SER A 538 6.70 -15.27 15.26
N SER A 539 6.60 -15.78 16.48
CA SER A 539 5.30 -16.08 17.09
C SER A 539 4.69 -14.85 17.78
N ILE A 540 3.36 -14.82 17.93
CA ILE A 540 2.70 -13.79 18.76
C ILE A 540 3.19 -13.81 20.23
N ASP A 541 3.59 -14.98 20.76
CA ASP A 541 4.23 -15.02 22.08
C ASP A 541 5.58 -14.29 22.12
N GLN A 542 6.36 -14.36 21.02
CA GLN A 542 7.56 -13.55 20.90
C GLN A 542 7.22 -12.06 20.75
N PHE A 543 6.16 -11.69 20.03
CA PHE A 543 5.68 -10.30 20.01
C PHE A 543 5.42 -9.78 21.42
N LYS A 544 4.71 -10.54 22.26
CA LYS A 544 4.42 -10.15 23.65
C LYS A 544 5.70 -9.98 24.48
N GLN A 545 6.74 -10.76 24.20
CA GLN A 545 8.05 -10.59 24.84
C GLN A 545 8.81 -9.37 24.31
N ASP A 546 8.82 -9.17 22.99
CA ASP A 546 9.46 -8.04 22.32
C ASP A 546 8.83 -6.71 22.82
N ALA A 547 7.51 -6.65 22.96
CA ALA A 547 6.79 -5.52 23.54
C ALA A 547 7.23 -5.21 24.98
N ARG A 548 7.22 -6.22 25.86
CA ARG A 548 7.60 -6.06 27.28
C ARG A 548 9.06 -5.65 27.47
N HIS A 549 9.94 -6.08 26.58
CA HIS A 549 11.38 -5.84 26.69
C HIS A 549 11.88 -4.66 25.85
N GLY A 550 11.01 -3.99 25.08
CA GLY A 550 11.40 -2.84 24.25
C GLY A 550 12.14 -3.21 22.95
N ASN A 551 11.87 -4.39 22.41
CA ASN A 551 12.48 -4.93 21.18
C ASN A 551 11.51 -4.95 19.99
N LEU A 552 10.40 -4.19 20.04
CA LEU A 552 9.47 -4.13 18.92
C LEU A 552 10.16 -3.55 17.68
N PRO A 553 9.92 -4.12 16.48
CA PRO A 553 10.33 -3.47 15.24
C PRO A 553 9.49 -2.21 14.98
N ALA A 554 9.90 -1.38 14.03
CA ALA A 554 9.13 -0.21 13.62
C ALA A 554 7.72 -0.60 13.09
N PHE A 555 7.60 -1.69 12.34
CA PHE A 555 6.31 -2.22 11.90
C PHE A 555 6.11 -3.70 12.30
N SER A 556 5.04 -3.98 13.04
CA SER A 556 4.62 -5.34 13.41
C SER A 556 3.29 -5.68 12.77
N TYR A 557 3.24 -6.74 11.96
CA TYR A 557 1.98 -7.32 11.46
C TYR A 557 1.63 -8.56 12.27
N LEU A 558 0.45 -8.62 12.87
CA LEU A 558 0.02 -9.72 13.72
C LEU A 558 -1.14 -10.46 13.05
N GLU A 559 -1.03 -11.79 12.98
CA GLU A 559 -2.10 -12.67 12.51
C GLU A 559 -2.51 -13.69 13.60
N PRO A 560 -3.82 -13.87 13.83
CA PRO A 560 -4.35 -14.67 14.93
C PRO A 560 -4.25 -16.18 14.66
N ALA A 561 -4.71 -16.98 15.62
CA ALA A 561 -5.00 -18.39 15.38
C ALA A 561 -6.31 -18.50 14.59
N TRP A 562 -6.18 -18.75 13.28
CA TRP A 562 -7.26 -18.79 12.28
C TRP A 562 -8.40 -19.73 12.65
N ILE A 563 -8.09 -21.03 12.75
CA ILE A 563 -9.04 -22.10 13.06
C ILE A 563 -8.37 -23.06 14.05
N ALA A 564 -9.08 -23.41 15.11
CA ALA A 564 -8.67 -24.41 16.07
C ALA A 564 -9.90 -25.10 16.67
N PRO A 565 -9.87 -26.43 16.96
CA PRO A 565 -10.98 -27.13 17.60
C PRO A 565 -11.42 -26.52 18.94
N LYS A 566 -10.50 -25.85 19.63
CA LYS A 566 -10.75 -24.97 20.78
C LYS A 566 -9.63 -23.94 20.83
N GLY A 567 -9.96 -22.67 21.11
CA GLY A 567 -8.95 -21.62 21.34
C GLY A 567 -8.51 -20.84 20.10
N ALA A 568 -9.28 -20.86 19.01
CA ALA A 568 -9.07 -19.94 17.90
C ALA A 568 -9.19 -18.49 18.40
N THR A 569 -8.27 -17.62 18.02
CA THR A 569 -8.21 -16.22 18.49
C THR A 569 -8.60 -15.23 17.41
N SER A 570 -9.00 -15.73 16.23
CA SER A 570 -9.36 -14.93 15.06
C SER A 570 -10.59 -14.06 15.26
N TYR A 571 -11.55 -14.50 16.07
CA TYR A 571 -12.97 -14.11 16.09
C TYR A 571 -13.82 -14.75 14.99
N HIS A 572 -13.35 -15.79 14.29
CA HIS A 572 -14.07 -16.31 13.12
C HIS A 572 -15.49 -16.78 13.47
N PRO A 573 -16.51 -16.57 12.60
CA PRO A 573 -17.84 -17.14 12.77
C PRO A 573 -17.81 -18.64 13.07
N GLY A 574 -18.73 -19.12 13.91
CA GLY A 574 -18.73 -20.49 14.43
C GLY A 574 -17.76 -20.76 15.60
N GLY A 575 -16.78 -19.88 15.84
CA GLY A 575 -15.86 -19.94 16.97
C GLY A 575 -16.37 -19.26 18.25
N ASP A 576 -15.84 -19.70 19.40
CA ASP A 576 -16.01 -19.03 20.69
C ASP A 576 -15.16 -17.75 20.74
N LEU A 577 -15.76 -16.62 21.17
CA LEU A 577 -15.08 -15.32 21.19
C LEU A 577 -14.19 -15.08 22.42
N VAL A 578 -14.33 -15.88 23.50
CA VAL A 578 -13.54 -15.66 24.72
C VAL A 578 -12.01 -15.76 24.48
N PRO A 579 -11.48 -16.73 23.71
CA PRO A 579 -10.04 -16.78 23.43
C PRO A 579 -9.51 -15.57 22.66
N GLY A 580 -10.27 -15.05 21.69
CA GLY A 580 -9.90 -13.85 20.94
C GLY A 580 -9.78 -12.62 21.84
N GLU A 581 -10.77 -12.40 22.72
CA GLU A 581 -10.74 -11.32 23.71
C GLU A 581 -9.56 -11.45 24.69
N ARG A 582 -9.19 -12.67 25.08
CA ARG A 582 -8.03 -12.92 25.95
C ARG A 582 -6.71 -12.60 25.27
N GLU A 583 -6.49 -13.09 24.04
CA GLU A 583 -5.26 -12.80 23.29
C GLU A 583 -5.13 -11.31 22.99
N LEU A 584 -6.23 -10.64 22.61
CA LEU A 584 -6.25 -9.19 22.41
C LEU A 584 -5.83 -8.44 23.69
N ASN A 585 -6.35 -8.86 24.85
CA ASN A 585 -5.97 -8.27 26.14
C ASN A 585 -4.49 -8.53 26.48
N GLU A 586 -3.97 -9.73 26.18
CA GLU A 586 -2.56 -10.06 26.40
C GLU A 586 -1.61 -9.25 25.51
N ILE A 587 -1.97 -9.04 24.24
CA ILE A 587 -1.25 -8.17 23.30
C ILE A 587 -1.24 -6.73 23.84
N TYR A 588 -2.40 -6.20 24.21
CA TYR A 588 -2.53 -4.86 24.78
C TYR A 588 -1.72 -4.69 26.07
N GLU A 589 -1.84 -5.61 27.03
CA GLU A 589 -1.10 -5.55 28.30
C GLU A 589 0.41 -5.70 28.10
N ALA A 590 0.86 -6.46 27.09
CA ALA A 590 2.27 -6.54 26.73
C ALA A 590 2.83 -5.21 26.21
N ILE A 591 2.08 -4.51 25.35
CA ILE A 591 2.45 -3.18 24.85
C ILE A 591 2.40 -2.14 25.97
N LYS A 592 1.32 -2.12 26.76
CA LYS A 592 1.09 -1.20 27.88
C LYS A 592 2.15 -1.30 28.98
N SER A 593 2.58 -2.52 29.31
CA SER A 593 3.61 -2.75 30.34
C SER A 593 5.05 -2.58 29.82
N GLY A 594 5.22 -2.52 28.50
CA GLY A 594 6.51 -2.33 27.86
C GLY A 594 6.99 -0.87 27.85
N PRO A 595 8.29 -0.63 27.65
CA PRO A 595 8.85 0.72 27.58
C PRO A 595 8.37 1.51 26.35
N GLY A 596 7.82 0.84 25.33
CA GLY A 596 7.34 1.44 24.09
C GLY A 596 5.89 1.94 24.13
N TRP A 597 5.20 1.93 25.27
CA TRP A 597 3.78 2.32 25.37
C TRP A 597 3.50 3.69 24.73
N GLU A 598 4.29 4.71 25.06
CA GLU A 598 4.12 6.08 24.53
C GLU A 598 4.51 6.21 23.05
N ASN A 599 5.20 5.23 22.49
CA ASN A 599 5.69 5.26 21.11
C ASN A 599 5.01 4.23 20.22
N THR A 600 3.96 3.56 20.70
CA THR A 600 3.23 2.53 19.94
C THR A 600 1.87 3.06 19.49
N LEU A 601 1.52 2.80 18.24
CA LEU A 601 0.15 2.82 17.73
C LEU A 601 -0.27 1.39 17.41
N LEU A 602 -1.21 0.85 18.17
CA LEU A 602 -1.85 -0.44 17.89
C LEU A 602 -3.14 -0.20 17.11
N VAL A 603 -3.25 -0.79 15.93
CA VAL A 603 -4.45 -0.79 15.09
C VAL A 603 -4.99 -2.22 15.05
N ILE A 604 -6.21 -2.42 15.54
CA ILE A 604 -6.92 -3.70 15.54
C ILE A 604 -8.01 -3.58 14.49
N THR A 605 -8.05 -4.51 13.55
CA THR A 605 -9.10 -4.51 12.52
C THR A 605 -9.43 -5.92 12.08
N PHE A 606 -10.47 -6.06 11.28
CA PHE A 606 -10.87 -7.30 10.65
C PHE A 606 -10.71 -7.17 9.15
N ASP A 607 -10.47 -8.29 8.47
CA ASP A 607 -10.39 -8.32 7.02
C ASP A 607 -11.76 -8.21 6.35
N LYS A 608 -12.76 -8.95 6.85
CA LYS A 608 -14.13 -8.94 6.34
C LYS A 608 -15.22 -9.05 7.41
N ASN A 609 -16.47 -8.86 6.98
CA ASN A 609 -17.67 -8.97 7.82
C ASN A 609 -18.07 -10.42 8.15
N GLY A 610 -17.58 -11.41 7.41
CA GLY A 610 -17.88 -12.83 7.61
C GLY A 610 -19.32 -13.24 7.28
N GLY A 611 -19.98 -12.51 6.38
CA GLY A 611 -21.38 -12.78 5.99
C GLY A 611 -22.41 -12.35 7.04
N ILE A 612 -21.96 -11.61 8.06
CA ILE A 612 -22.78 -11.11 9.16
C ILE A 612 -23.30 -9.72 8.81
N TYR A 613 -24.54 -9.45 9.23
CA TYR A 613 -25.25 -8.21 8.95
C TYR A 613 -24.50 -6.96 9.43
N ASP A 614 -24.53 -5.93 8.58
CA ASP A 614 -24.24 -4.55 8.93
C ASP A 614 -25.26 -3.67 8.21
N HIS A 615 -25.83 -2.68 8.88
CA HIS A 615 -26.89 -1.85 8.31
C HIS A 615 -26.35 -0.75 7.38
N VAL A 616 -25.08 -0.36 7.52
CA VAL A 616 -24.54 0.80 6.79
C VAL A 616 -24.19 0.42 5.37
N VAL A 617 -24.80 1.13 4.44
CA VAL A 617 -24.58 0.98 3.00
C VAL A 617 -23.14 1.35 2.63
N PRO A 618 -22.35 0.43 2.06
CA PRO A 618 -21.01 0.75 1.60
C PRO A 618 -21.04 1.54 0.28
N PRO A 619 -20.10 2.48 0.07
CA PRO A 619 -20.04 3.25 -1.16
C PRO A 619 -19.34 2.51 -2.30
N TYR A 620 -19.59 2.97 -3.52
CA TYR A 620 -18.71 2.69 -4.65
C TYR A 620 -17.33 3.31 -4.41
N ALA A 621 -16.29 2.68 -4.93
CA ALA A 621 -14.89 3.04 -4.72
C ALA A 621 -14.14 3.17 -6.05
N GLN A 622 -12.96 3.79 -5.99
CA GLN A 622 -12.01 3.75 -7.09
C GLN A 622 -11.57 2.31 -7.36
N LYS A 623 -11.42 1.97 -8.64
CA LYS A 623 -10.83 0.69 -9.01
C LYS A 623 -9.40 0.57 -8.47
N PRO A 624 -8.98 -0.60 -7.98
CA PRO A 624 -7.59 -0.84 -7.61
C PRO A 624 -6.63 -0.60 -8.77
N TRP A 625 -6.94 -1.10 -9.96
CA TRP A 625 -6.20 -0.85 -11.20
C TRP A 625 -7.17 -0.52 -12.35
N PRO A 626 -6.76 0.28 -13.36
CA PRO A 626 -7.67 0.74 -14.42
C PRO A 626 -8.33 -0.39 -15.20
N ASN A 627 -7.57 -1.45 -15.46
CA ASN A 627 -7.98 -2.60 -16.28
C ASN A 627 -8.53 -3.77 -15.46
N ASP A 628 -8.72 -3.62 -14.14
CA ASP A 628 -9.29 -4.68 -13.31
C ASP A 628 -10.77 -4.92 -13.65
N LEU A 629 -11.06 -6.19 -13.91
CA LEU A 629 -12.37 -6.72 -14.24
C LEU A 629 -12.30 -8.25 -14.18
N ASN A 630 -13.03 -8.86 -13.25
CA ASN A 630 -13.14 -10.31 -13.13
C ASN A 630 -14.60 -10.72 -12.98
N ASN A 631 -15.09 -11.61 -13.84
CA ASN A 631 -16.49 -12.04 -13.88
C ASN A 631 -17.49 -10.87 -13.83
N GLY A 632 -17.17 -9.79 -14.55
CA GLY A 632 -17.90 -8.52 -14.54
C GLY A 632 -17.61 -7.60 -13.35
N PHE A 633 -17.14 -8.11 -12.21
CA PHE A 633 -16.87 -7.29 -11.03
C PHE A 633 -15.61 -6.45 -11.24
N ALA A 634 -15.74 -5.13 -11.08
CA ALA A 634 -14.70 -4.17 -11.37
C ALA A 634 -13.93 -3.68 -10.14
N TYR A 635 -14.20 -4.28 -8.97
CA TYR A 635 -13.58 -3.93 -7.69
C TYR A 635 -13.80 -2.47 -7.26
N ASP A 636 -14.87 -1.87 -7.77
CA ASP A 636 -15.28 -0.49 -7.57
C ASP A 636 -16.43 -0.37 -6.55
N LEU A 637 -16.59 -1.35 -5.66
CA LEU A 637 -17.58 -1.36 -4.59
C LEU A 637 -16.93 -1.86 -3.30
N MET A 638 -17.09 -1.12 -2.20
CA MET A 638 -16.68 -1.56 -0.87
C MET A 638 -17.64 -2.62 -0.31
N GLY A 639 -17.17 -3.46 0.60
CA GLY A 639 -18.05 -4.39 1.33
C GLY A 639 -18.56 -3.79 2.64
N PRO A 640 -19.33 -4.54 3.44
CA PRO A 640 -19.88 -4.05 4.72
C PRO A 640 -18.82 -3.53 5.69
N ARG A 641 -19.23 -2.78 6.72
CA ARG A 641 -18.27 -2.25 7.70
C ARG A 641 -17.62 -3.35 8.53
N VAL A 642 -16.37 -3.12 8.89
CA VAL A 642 -15.61 -3.93 9.85
C VAL A 642 -15.16 -3.05 11.03
N PRO A 643 -15.02 -3.62 12.23
CA PRO A 643 -14.44 -2.90 13.35
C PRO A 643 -13.00 -2.49 13.08
N THR A 644 -12.67 -1.23 13.36
CA THR A 644 -11.27 -0.78 13.43
C THR A 644 -11.05 0.08 14.65
N VAL A 645 -10.18 -0.37 15.55
CA VAL A 645 -9.86 0.27 16.83
C VAL A 645 -8.40 0.70 16.84
N MET A 646 -8.14 1.92 17.29
CA MET A 646 -6.82 2.53 17.33
C MET A 646 -6.45 2.85 18.78
N VAL A 647 -5.32 2.34 19.25
CA VAL A 647 -4.88 2.39 20.65
C VAL A 647 -3.51 3.03 20.73
N SER A 648 -3.44 4.16 21.44
CA SER A 648 -2.21 4.88 21.76
C SER A 648 -2.51 5.91 22.86
N PRO A 649 -1.57 6.22 23.78
CA PRO A 649 -1.80 7.24 24.80
C PRO A 649 -2.00 8.65 24.23
N TRP A 650 -1.68 8.87 22.95
CA TRP A 650 -1.92 10.14 22.24
C TRP A 650 -3.35 10.29 21.72
N ILE A 651 -4.19 9.25 21.83
CA ILE A 651 -5.59 9.26 21.39
C ILE A 651 -6.50 9.60 22.57
N LYS A 652 -7.39 10.57 22.40
CA LYS A 652 -8.39 10.94 23.41
C LYS A 652 -9.38 9.78 23.61
N GLN A 653 -9.87 9.60 24.84
CA GLN A 653 -10.90 8.60 25.10
C GLN A 653 -12.16 8.93 24.31
N GLN A 654 -12.96 7.92 23.97
CA GLN A 654 -14.21 8.07 23.23
C GLN A 654 -14.06 8.77 21.86
N SER A 655 -12.96 8.54 21.15
CA SER A 655 -12.77 9.10 19.82
C SER A 655 -13.52 8.26 18.77
N VAL A 656 -14.30 8.92 17.92
CA VAL A 656 -14.93 8.31 16.73
C VAL A 656 -14.23 8.88 15.51
N VAL A 657 -13.54 8.02 14.78
CA VAL A 657 -12.60 8.40 13.72
C VAL A 657 -13.21 8.11 12.36
N ARG A 658 -13.37 9.14 11.54
CA ARG A 658 -13.85 9.01 10.15
C ARG A 658 -12.89 9.74 9.22
N ALA A 659 -12.82 9.28 7.98
CA ALA A 659 -12.03 9.97 6.97
C ALA A 659 -12.56 11.39 6.76
N GLU A 660 -11.66 12.33 6.47
CA GLU A 660 -12.04 13.64 5.96
C GLU A 660 -12.37 13.53 4.47
N GLY A 661 -13.55 14.00 4.06
CA GLY A 661 -13.99 13.96 2.66
C GLY A 661 -14.95 12.80 2.35
N GLU A 662 -15.05 12.46 1.06
CA GLU A 662 -16.06 11.53 0.54
C GLU A 662 -15.61 10.05 0.54
N ILE A 663 -14.31 9.80 0.55
CA ILE A 663 -13.74 8.44 0.53
C ILE A 663 -13.64 7.97 1.98
N PRO A 664 -14.36 6.92 2.40
CA PRO A 664 -14.25 6.40 3.76
C PRO A 664 -12.96 5.58 3.92
N PHE A 665 -12.70 5.14 5.15
CA PHE A 665 -11.58 4.23 5.40
C PHE A 665 -11.89 2.80 4.91
N ASP A 666 -10.84 2.14 4.43
CA ASP A 666 -10.78 0.70 4.20
C ASP A 666 -9.36 0.20 4.50
N SER A 667 -9.07 -1.07 4.24
CA SER A 667 -7.75 -1.65 4.46
C SER A 667 -6.60 -0.94 3.73
N THR A 668 -6.86 -0.24 2.61
CA THR A 668 -5.84 0.54 1.90
C THR A 668 -5.43 1.80 2.68
N SER A 669 -6.32 2.31 3.56
CA SER A 669 -6.04 3.45 4.45
C SER A 669 -4.95 3.14 5.49
N PHE A 670 -4.85 1.87 5.92
CA PHE A 670 -3.73 1.40 6.75
C PHE A 670 -2.41 1.45 5.99
N ALA A 671 -2.34 0.84 4.81
CA ALA A 671 -1.13 0.83 4.00
C ALA A 671 -0.69 2.25 3.62
N ALA A 672 -1.63 3.13 3.26
CA ALA A 672 -1.37 4.54 2.98
C ALA A 672 -0.77 5.25 4.20
N THR A 673 -1.39 5.11 5.38
CA THR A 673 -0.89 5.74 6.62
C THR A 673 0.51 5.23 6.97
N LEU A 674 0.78 3.93 6.81
CA LEU A 674 2.09 3.34 7.09
C LEU A 674 3.18 3.88 6.16
N LEU A 675 2.90 3.96 4.85
CA LEU A 675 3.85 4.45 3.86
C LEU A 675 4.14 5.95 4.05
N GLU A 676 3.13 6.75 4.36
CA GLU A 676 3.32 8.16 4.72
C GLU A 676 4.08 8.34 6.03
N TRP A 677 3.86 7.47 7.02
CA TRP A 677 4.63 7.46 8.28
C TRP A 677 6.12 7.17 8.02
N PHE A 678 6.44 6.23 7.13
CA PHE A 678 7.82 6.04 6.68
C PHE A 678 8.34 7.16 5.77
N GLY A 679 7.47 8.09 5.33
CA GLY A 679 7.78 9.21 4.46
C GLY A 679 7.98 8.82 3.00
N VAL A 680 7.45 7.67 2.55
CA VAL A 680 7.50 7.27 1.15
C VAL A 680 6.45 8.08 0.37
N PRO A 681 6.83 8.87 -0.65
CA PRO A 681 5.87 9.69 -1.39
C PRO A 681 4.93 8.82 -2.24
N ARG A 682 3.66 9.22 -2.37
CA ARG A 682 2.59 8.47 -3.06
C ARG A 682 2.97 7.95 -4.47
N PRO A 683 3.59 8.74 -5.36
CA PRO A 683 3.99 8.25 -6.68
C PRO A 683 5.01 7.10 -6.63
N MET A 684 5.66 6.85 -5.50
CA MET A 684 6.64 5.77 -5.35
C MET A 684 6.04 4.49 -4.74
N TRP A 685 4.76 4.48 -4.37
CA TRP A 685 4.15 3.33 -3.72
C TRP A 685 4.02 2.12 -4.65
N GLY A 686 3.56 2.35 -5.88
CA GLY A 686 3.35 1.29 -6.89
C GLY A 686 2.33 0.22 -6.48
N LEU A 687 1.32 0.61 -5.69
CA LEU A 687 0.32 -0.28 -5.11
C LEU A 687 -1.09 -0.04 -5.68
N GLY A 688 -1.20 0.59 -6.85
CA GLY A 688 -2.48 0.81 -7.52
C GLY A 688 -3.14 2.14 -7.20
N ASP A 689 -4.27 2.40 -7.83
CA ASP A 689 -4.91 3.72 -7.84
C ASP A 689 -5.82 3.95 -6.65
N ARG A 690 -6.45 2.88 -6.15
CA ARG A 690 -7.31 2.95 -4.96
C ARG A 690 -6.53 3.41 -3.73
N ILE A 691 -5.37 2.81 -3.46
CA ILE A 691 -4.52 3.22 -2.34
C ILE A 691 -3.95 4.63 -2.54
N ASN A 692 -3.66 5.03 -3.78
CA ASN A 692 -3.12 6.38 -4.07
C ASN A 692 -4.08 7.51 -3.68
N ILE A 693 -5.40 7.25 -3.60
CA ILE A 693 -6.39 8.20 -3.11
C ILE A 693 -6.89 7.89 -1.70
N ALA A 694 -6.40 6.83 -1.07
CA ALA A 694 -6.87 6.40 0.23
C ALA A 694 -6.56 7.46 1.31
N PRO A 695 -7.55 7.80 2.16
CA PRO A 695 -7.34 8.69 3.28
C PRO A 695 -6.43 8.04 4.34
N THR A 696 -5.73 8.87 5.10
CA THR A 696 -4.90 8.45 6.24
C THR A 696 -5.56 8.86 7.56
N PHE A 697 -5.14 8.24 8.67
CA PHE A 697 -5.81 8.39 9.98
C PHE A 697 -4.93 8.93 11.11
N GLU A 698 -3.78 9.53 10.80
CA GLU A 698 -2.89 10.15 11.78
C GLU A 698 -3.58 11.21 12.66
N ALA A 699 -4.66 11.83 12.14
CA ALA A 699 -5.54 12.76 12.84
C ALA A 699 -6.06 12.20 14.18
N VAL A 700 -6.10 10.87 14.35
CA VAL A 700 -6.49 10.20 15.59
C VAL A 700 -5.62 10.57 16.79
N LEU A 701 -4.35 10.95 16.57
CA LEU A 701 -3.38 11.33 17.60
C LEU A 701 -3.60 12.78 18.05
N GLN A 702 -4.69 13.01 18.78
CA GLN A 702 -5.24 14.34 19.10
C GLN A 702 -4.63 15.03 20.33
N ALA A 703 -3.88 14.30 21.16
CA ALA A 703 -3.39 14.84 22.43
C ALA A 703 -2.02 15.51 22.29
N ASP A 704 -1.82 16.65 22.95
CA ASP A 704 -0.52 17.34 22.99
C ASP A 704 0.53 16.62 23.87
N GLN A 705 0.07 15.77 24.78
CA GLN A 705 0.86 14.96 25.70
C GLN A 705 0.26 13.54 25.77
N PRO A 706 1.09 12.51 26.00
CA PRO A 706 0.57 11.16 26.19
C PRO A 706 -0.29 11.14 27.46
N ARG A 707 -1.46 10.50 27.40
CA ARG A 707 -2.35 10.38 28.56
C ARG A 707 -1.69 9.59 29.68
N GLU A 708 -1.80 10.11 30.90
CA GLU A 708 -1.39 9.41 32.11
C GLU A 708 -2.34 8.23 32.39
N GLY A 709 -1.76 7.06 32.65
CA GLY A 709 -2.51 5.84 32.92
C GLY A 709 -3.12 5.20 31.67
N ALA A 710 -3.38 3.90 31.76
CA ALA A 710 -3.99 3.10 30.70
C ALA A 710 -5.04 2.17 31.34
N PRO A 711 -6.20 1.96 30.69
CA PRO A 711 -7.27 1.14 31.27
C PRO A 711 -6.77 -0.28 31.51
N THR A 712 -7.29 -0.91 32.56
CA THR A 712 -7.18 -2.36 32.79
C THR A 712 -8.50 -2.96 32.38
N LEU A 713 -8.45 -3.95 31.50
CA LEU A 713 -9.63 -4.61 30.93
C LEU A 713 -9.71 -6.03 31.48
N THR A 714 -10.93 -6.50 31.73
CA THR A 714 -11.18 -7.87 32.19
C THR A 714 -11.76 -8.66 31.03
N PRO A 715 -11.05 -9.68 30.51
CA PRO A 715 -11.60 -10.55 29.48
C PRO A 715 -12.92 -11.19 29.90
N PRO A 716 -13.82 -11.50 28.94
CA PRO A 716 -15.08 -12.16 29.25
C PRO A 716 -14.85 -13.59 29.74
N TYR A 717 -15.91 -14.16 30.30
CA TYR A 717 -15.98 -15.55 30.71
C TYR A 717 -17.22 -16.21 30.14
N ASP A 718 -17.18 -17.53 30.03
CA ASP A 718 -18.32 -18.31 29.60
C ASP A 718 -18.26 -19.74 30.18
N LYS A 719 -19.06 -20.66 29.63
CA LYS A 719 -19.05 -22.08 30.04
C LYS A 719 -17.70 -22.78 29.80
N SER A 720 -17.04 -22.52 28.68
CA SER A 720 -15.77 -23.18 28.30
C SER A 720 -14.54 -22.52 28.93
N PHE A 721 -14.70 -21.28 29.36
CA PHE A 721 -13.69 -20.38 29.91
C PHE A 721 -14.25 -19.66 31.14
N PRO A 722 -14.44 -20.37 32.27
CA PRO A 722 -15.04 -19.79 33.47
C PRO A 722 -14.18 -18.66 34.07
N PRO A 723 -14.78 -17.80 34.94
CA PRO A 723 -14.05 -16.74 35.62
C PRO A 723 -12.82 -17.30 36.35
N MET A 724 -11.68 -16.61 36.27
CA MET A 724 -10.53 -16.92 37.12
C MET A 724 -10.93 -16.68 38.58
N LYS A 725 -10.78 -17.71 39.42
CA LYS A 725 -11.15 -17.67 40.85
C LYS A 725 -10.19 -16.87 41.70
#